data_AF-A0A8C6MYV1-F1
#
_entry.id   AF-A0A8C6MYV1-F1
#
_cell.length_a   1.000
_cell.length_b   1.000
_cell.length_c   1.000
_cell.angle_alpha   90.00
_cell.angle_beta   90.00
_cell.angle_gamma   90.00
#
_symmetry.space_group_name_H-M   'P 1'
#
loop_
_entity.id
_entity.type
_entity.pdbx_description
1 polymer ?
#
loop_
_entity_poly.entity_id
_entity_poly.type
_entity_poly.pdbx_seq_one_letter_code
_entity_poly.pdbx_strand_id
1 'polypeptide(L)'
;MRSGPGKKDRRPAYWEGEARLRVSKQRRAELGGVAQRRRGWAGAPGGRCQRRLHSAAMERPRGAADGLLRWPLGLLLLLQLLPPAAVGQDRLDAPPPPAPPLLRWAGPVGVSWGLRAAAPGGPVPRAGRWRRGAPAEDQDCGRLPDFIAKLTNNTHQHVFDDLSGSVSLSWVGDSTGVILVLTTFQVPLVIVSFGQSKLYRSEDYGKNFKDITNLINNTFIRTEFGMAIGPENSGKVILTAEVSGGSRGGRVFRSSDFAKNFVQTDLPFHPLTQMMYSPQNSDYLLALSTENGLWVSKNFGEKWEEIHKAVCLAKWGPNNIIFFTTHVNGSCKADLGALELWRTSDLGKTFKTIGVKIYSFGLGGRFLFASVMADKDTTRRIHVSTDQGDTWSMAQLPSVGQEQFYSILAANEDMVFMHVDEPGDTGFGTIFTSDDRGIVYSKSLDRHLYTTTGGETDFTNVTSLRGVYITSTLSEDNSIQSMITFDQGGRWEHLRKPENSKCDATAKNKNECSLHIHASYSISQKLNVPMAPLSEPNAVGIVIAHGSVGDAISVMVPDVYISDDGGYSWAKMLEGPHYYTILDSGGIIVAIEHSNRPINVIKFSTDEGQCWQSYVFTQEPIYFTGLASEPGARSMNISIWGFTESFITRQWVSYTIDFKDILERNCEEDDYTTWLAHSTDPGDYKDGCILGYKEQFLRLRKSSVCQNGRDYVVAKQPSVCPCSLEDFLCDFGYFRPENASECVEQPELKGHELEFCLYGKEEHLTTNGYRKIPGDKCQGGMNPAREVKDLKKKCTSNFLNPTKQNSKSNSVPIILAIVGLMLVTVVAGVLIVKKYVCGGRFLVHRYSVLQQHAEADGVEALDSTSHAKSGYHDDSDEVRRFLLEELSKFFKSFYFLICLFFETGFV
;
A
#
# COMPACT_ATOMS: atom_id res chain seq x y z
N MET A 1 -53.62 11.45 67.86
CA MET A 1 -53.13 11.32 69.25
C MET A 1 -51.84 12.13 69.41
N ARG A 2 -51.38 12.29 70.66
CA ARG A 2 -50.08 12.80 71.17
C ARG A 2 -48.85 12.59 70.23
N SER A 3 -47.79 13.41 70.23
CA SER A 3 -47.51 14.72 70.87
C SER A 3 -46.15 15.29 70.41
N GLY A 4 -46.02 16.61 70.26
CA GLY A 4 -44.71 17.33 70.30
C GLY A 4 -44.43 17.88 71.72
N PRO A 5 -43.83 19.08 71.91
CA PRO A 5 -43.12 19.95 70.95
C PRO A 5 -41.83 20.62 71.52
N GLY A 6 -41.19 21.53 70.75
CA GLY A 6 -40.21 22.52 71.24
C GLY A 6 -40.49 23.91 70.63
N LYS A 7 -40.28 25.01 71.38
CA LYS A 7 -40.74 26.37 70.98
C LYS A 7 -40.02 27.52 71.73
N LYS A 8 -40.22 28.78 71.26
CA LYS A 8 -39.88 30.12 71.85
C LYS A 8 -38.52 30.73 71.42
N ASP A 9 -38.35 32.07 71.33
CA ASP A 9 -39.27 33.22 71.13
C ASP A 9 -38.49 34.51 70.67
N ARG A 10 -39.17 35.42 69.95
CA ARG A 10 -39.10 36.93 69.86
C ARG A 10 -37.75 37.69 70.06
N ARG A 11 -37.28 38.58 69.14
CA ARG A 11 -37.67 40.01 68.81
C ARG A 11 -37.66 41.01 70.01
N PRO A 12 -37.44 42.36 69.88
CA PRO A 12 -37.14 43.23 68.68
C PRO A 12 -36.15 44.45 68.91
N ALA A 13 -36.16 45.45 68.00
CA ALA A 13 -35.84 46.91 68.18
C ALA A 13 -34.36 47.40 68.29
N TYR A 14 -33.96 48.65 67.96
CA TYR A 14 -34.37 49.69 66.96
C TYR A 14 -33.26 50.80 66.86
N TRP A 15 -33.49 51.87 66.07
CA TRP A 15 -32.67 53.09 65.82
C TRP A 15 -31.47 52.93 64.85
N GLU A 16 -31.11 53.80 63.89
CA GLU A 16 -31.57 55.09 63.29
C GLU A 16 -30.47 56.18 63.31
N GLY A 17 -30.33 56.95 62.21
CA GLY A 17 -29.36 58.06 62.09
C GLY A 17 -29.08 58.50 60.63
N GLU A 18 -29.86 59.45 60.10
CA GLU A 18 -29.56 60.14 58.82
C GLU A 18 -28.52 61.25 58.99
N ALA A 19 -27.74 61.53 57.92
CA ALA A 19 -27.27 62.88 57.62
C ALA A 19 -27.14 63.08 56.09
N ARG A 20 -27.83 64.09 55.54
CA ARG A 20 -27.71 64.52 54.13
C ARG A 20 -27.03 65.88 54.05
N LEU A 21 -26.50 66.23 52.88
CA LEU A 21 -26.65 67.58 52.33
C LEU A 21 -26.55 67.61 50.80
N ARG A 22 -27.26 68.55 50.16
CA ARG A 22 -27.29 68.82 48.72
C ARG A 22 -26.82 70.25 48.45
N VAL A 23 -26.21 70.53 47.30
CA VAL A 23 -26.38 71.81 46.56
C VAL A 23 -26.39 71.51 45.04
N SER A 24 -26.98 72.38 44.22
CA SER A 24 -27.30 72.17 42.80
C SER A 24 -27.17 73.43 41.91
N LYS A 25 -26.81 73.26 40.62
CA LYS A 25 -27.11 74.13 39.43
C LYS A 25 -26.66 73.37 38.15
N GLN A 26 -27.33 73.31 36.97
CA GLN A 26 -27.96 74.31 36.05
C GLN A 26 -26.94 75.24 35.36
N ARG A 27 -26.90 75.49 34.01
CA ARG A 27 -27.81 75.23 32.85
C ARG A 27 -27.04 75.16 31.49
N ARG A 28 -27.66 74.63 30.41
CA ARG A 28 -27.62 75.01 28.93
C ARG A 28 -26.25 75.18 28.20
N ALA A 29 -26.08 75.15 26.87
CA ALA A 29 -27.00 75.03 25.69
C ALA A 29 -26.31 74.40 24.43
N GLU A 30 -27.12 73.99 23.43
CA GLU A 30 -27.01 74.22 21.95
C GLU A 30 -25.70 74.85 21.40
N LEU A 31 -24.97 74.37 20.37
CA LEU A 31 -25.25 74.03 18.94
C LEU A 31 -24.06 73.20 18.35
N GLY A 32 -23.94 72.77 17.07
CA GLY A 32 -24.84 72.77 15.89
C GLY A 32 -24.09 72.87 14.51
N GLY A 33 -24.42 72.01 13.53
CA GLY A 33 -23.87 71.98 12.14
C GLY A 33 -22.69 70.98 11.93
N VAL A 34 -22.50 70.17 10.87
CA VAL A 34 -22.98 69.98 9.47
C VAL A 34 -22.02 70.49 8.36
N ALA A 35 -21.72 69.60 7.39
CA ALA A 35 -21.12 69.83 6.05
C ALA A 35 -19.63 70.27 5.98
N GLN A 36 -18.85 70.05 4.88
CA GLN A 36 -18.91 69.12 3.72
C GLN A 36 -17.51 69.03 3.03
N ARG A 37 -17.32 68.04 2.13
CA ARG A 37 -16.58 68.04 0.82
C ARG A 37 -15.44 69.08 0.58
N ARG A 38 -14.35 68.77 -0.16
CA ARG A 38 -14.34 68.36 -1.60
C ARG A 38 -12.90 68.07 -2.13
N ARG A 39 -12.81 67.35 -3.26
CA ARG A 39 -11.84 67.35 -4.42
C ARG A 39 -10.55 68.20 -4.35
N GLY A 40 -9.44 67.87 -5.02
CA GLY A 40 -9.13 66.83 -6.04
C GLY A 40 -7.69 67.02 -6.59
N TRP A 41 -7.11 66.09 -7.38
CA TRP A 41 -7.12 66.02 -8.87
C TRP A 41 -5.75 66.40 -9.51
N ALA A 42 -5.29 65.60 -10.49
CA ALA A 42 -4.06 65.75 -11.31
C ALA A 42 -2.70 65.76 -10.56
N GLY A 43 -1.55 65.44 -11.18
CA GLY A 43 -1.26 64.92 -12.53
C GLY A 43 0.26 64.73 -12.75
N ALA A 44 0.69 63.82 -13.64
CA ALA A 44 2.11 63.63 -14.02
C ALA A 44 2.54 64.60 -15.16
N PRO A 45 3.84 64.81 -15.45
CA PRO A 45 4.52 63.94 -16.44
C PRO A 45 6.07 63.80 -16.38
N GLY A 46 6.60 62.67 -16.88
CA GLY A 46 7.93 62.52 -17.52
C GLY A 46 9.22 62.57 -16.66
N GLY A 47 10.39 62.09 -17.12
CA GLY A 47 10.62 61.17 -18.26
C GLY A 47 12.07 61.05 -18.81
N ARG A 48 12.54 59.79 -18.97
CA ARG A 48 13.52 59.27 -19.96
C ARG A 48 15.06 59.39 -19.73
N CYS A 49 15.77 58.37 -20.27
CA CYS A 49 17.23 58.22 -20.54
C CYS A 49 18.17 57.94 -19.33
N GLN A 50 19.38 57.36 -19.46
CA GLN A 50 20.11 56.85 -20.66
C GLN A 50 20.72 55.42 -20.50
N ARG A 51 22.06 55.24 -20.37
CA ARG A 51 22.83 53.97 -20.47
C ARG A 51 24.27 54.09 -19.86
N ARG A 52 24.96 52.94 -19.69
CA ARG A 52 26.43 52.71 -19.48
C ARG A 52 26.99 52.91 -18.05
N LEU A 53 28.10 52.28 -17.60
CA LEU A 53 28.82 51.00 -17.89
C LEU A 53 29.92 50.79 -16.80
N HIS A 54 30.27 49.52 -16.45
CA HIS A 54 31.47 49.10 -15.68
C HIS A 54 31.67 49.67 -14.24
N SER A 55 32.66 49.28 -13.41
CA SER A 55 33.22 47.94 -13.07
C SER A 55 34.34 48.06 -12.01
N ALA A 56 34.17 47.49 -10.79
CA ALA A 56 35.19 47.19 -9.77
C ALA A 56 34.54 46.27 -8.68
N ALA A 57 35.16 45.31 -7.99
CA ALA A 57 36.50 45.14 -7.41
C ALA A 57 36.75 46.04 -6.16
N MET A 58 37.39 45.62 -5.07
CA MET A 58 38.17 44.39 -4.81
C MET A 58 38.01 43.85 -3.35
N GLU A 59 39.06 43.26 -2.75
CA GLU A 59 38.96 42.20 -1.72
C GLU A 59 39.27 42.58 -0.24
N ARG A 60 39.28 41.54 0.61
CA ARG A 60 39.59 41.47 2.06
C ARG A 60 40.95 42.06 2.45
N PRO A 61 41.16 42.27 3.78
CA PRO A 61 42.32 41.63 4.44
C PRO A 61 41.95 40.83 5.72
N ARG A 62 42.96 40.17 6.33
CA ARG A 62 42.90 39.42 7.60
C ARG A 62 44.00 39.90 8.57
N GLY A 63 43.72 39.90 9.87
CA GLY A 63 44.63 39.33 10.89
C GLY A 63 45.41 40.25 11.86
N ALA A 64 45.21 39.99 13.17
CA ALA A 64 46.09 40.28 14.34
C ALA A 64 46.38 41.76 14.71
N ALA A 65 46.79 42.13 15.94
CA ALA A 65 47.20 41.36 17.13
C ALA A 65 46.87 42.06 18.48
N ASP A 66 47.35 41.47 19.59
CA ASP A 66 47.58 42.01 20.97
C ASP A 66 46.42 42.24 21.98
N GLY A 67 46.69 41.91 23.26
CA GLY A 67 45.85 42.21 24.44
C GLY A 67 45.87 41.17 25.58
N LEU A 68 46.80 41.27 26.55
CA LEU A 68 46.99 40.34 27.69
C LEU A 68 46.12 40.65 28.93
N LEU A 69 45.74 39.63 29.74
CA LEU A 69 45.83 39.65 31.25
C LEU A 69 45.43 38.34 32.01
N ARG A 70 46.41 37.72 32.67
CA ARG A 70 46.43 36.97 33.98
C ARG A 70 45.34 35.94 34.43
N TRP A 71 45.71 34.65 34.38
CA TRP A 71 45.97 33.69 35.51
C TRP A 71 44.84 33.28 36.50
N PRO A 72 44.92 32.14 37.26
CA PRO A 72 46.07 31.23 37.50
C PRO A 72 45.84 29.73 37.13
N LEU A 73 46.77 28.84 37.53
CA LEU A 73 46.84 27.40 37.18
C LEU A 73 46.38 26.46 38.31
N GLY A 74 46.15 25.16 38.01
CA GLY A 74 46.26 24.12 39.04
C GLY A 74 45.73 22.69 38.77
N LEU A 75 46.30 21.92 37.83
CA LEU A 75 46.87 20.56 38.08
C LEU A 75 47.37 19.86 36.78
N LEU A 76 48.43 19.07 36.92
CA LEU A 76 48.75 17.89 36.09
C LEU A 76 48.48 16.63 36.97
N LEU A 77 48.66 15.36 36.62
CA LEU A 77 49.36 14.65 35.52
C LEU A 77 48.90 13.17 35.57
N LEU A 78 48.74 12.45 34.44
CA LEU A 78 49.35 11.11 34.18
C LEU A 78 48.77 10.30 33.01
N LEU A 79 49.70 9.55 32.39
CA LEU A 79 49.57 8.31 31.60
C LEU A 79 48.83 8.32 30.25
N GLN A 80 49.66 8.17 29.21
CA GLN A 80 49.29 7.74 27.86
C GLN A 80 49.23 6.20 27.77
N LEU A 81 48.47 5.67 26.81
CA LEU A 81 48.91 4.57 25.94
C LEU A 81 48.15 4.65 24.60
N LEU A 82 48.76 4.11 23.53
CA LEU A 82 48.33 4.16 22.12
C LEU A 82 47.42 2.96 21.75
N PRO A 83 46.76 2.86 20.56
CA PRO A 83 47.02 3.55 19.27
C PRO A 83 45.78 4.20 18.58
N PRO A 84 45.93 4.88 17.42
CA PRO A 84 44.83 5.58 16.76
C PRO A 84 43.97 4.67 15.86
N ALA A 85 42.64 4.85 15.91
CA ALA A 85 41.71 4.32 14.92
C ALA A 85 41.40 5.41 13.87
N ALA A 86 41.63 5.13 12.60
CA ALA A 86 41.18 5.98 11.51
C ALA A 86 39.70 5.69 11.22
N VAL A 87 38.85 6.73 11.29
CA VAL A 87 37.43 6.67 10.91
C VAL A 87 37.11 7.93 10.11
N GLY A 88 36.63 7.75 8.88
CA GLY A 88 36.21 8.83 8.00
C GLY A 88 35.51 8.27 6.78
N GLN A 89 34.17 8.40 6.77
CA GLN A 89 33.23 8.10 5.67
C GLN A 89 33.19 6.63 5.18
N ASP A 90 32.04 6.05 4.82
CA ASP A 90 30.65 6.54 4.84
C ASP A 90 29.71 5.54 5.52
N ARG A 91 28.70 6.05 6.22
CA ARG A 91 27.49 5.28 6.57
C ARG A 91 26.37 5.65 5.61
N LEU A 92 25.85 4.66 4.90
CA LEU A 92 24.52 4.72 4.29
C LEU A 92 23.57 3.93 5.18
N ASP A 93 23.05 4.61 6.20
CA ASP A 93 22.07 4.06 7.13
C ASP A 93 20.71 3.82 6.45
N ALA A 94 19.91 2.90 6.99
CA ALA A 94 18.54 2.63 6.54
C ALA A 94 17.55 2.85 7.70
N PRO A 95 16.44 3.59 7.47
CA PRO A 95 15.31 3.58 8.40
C PRO A 95 13.94 3.32 7.72
N PRO A 96 13.04 2.50 8.32
CA PRO A 96 11.59 2.55 8.09
C PRO A 96 10.96 3.76 8.84
N PRO A 97 9.65 4.07 8.66
CA PRO A 97 9.13 5.44 8.86
C PRO A 97 8.84 5.84 10.33
N PRO A 98 8.90 7.15 10.62
CA PRO A 98 7.66 7.89 10.94
C PRO A 98 7.56 9.28 10.28
N ALA A 99 6.42 9.99 10.45
CA ALA A 99 6.15 11.33 9.92
C ALA A 99 5.11 12.09 10.79
N PRO A 100 4.83 13.40 10.57
CA PRO A 100 5.64 14.54 10.11
C PRO A 100 5.73 15.67 11.20
N PRO A 101 6.29 16.88 10.94
CA PRO A 101 5.40 18.06 10.76
C PRO A 101 5.90 19.31 9.95
N LEU A 102 4.98 19.86 9.13
CA LEU A 102 4.62 21.28 8.90
C LEU A 102 5.58 22.42 8.35
N LEU A 103 5.11 23.01 7.23
CA LEU A 103 4.97 24.45 6.89
C LEU A 103 6.18 25.39 6.64
N ARG A 104 6.17 26.07 5.45
CA ARG A 104 5.82 27.51 5.29
C ARG A 104 5.91 28.07 3.84
N TRP A 105 4.83 28.73 3.36
CA TRP A 105 4.74 29.98 2.56
C TRP A 105 5.47 30.12 1.18
N ALA A 106 5.07 30.98 0.22
CA ALA A 106 3.79 31.61 -0.17
C ALA A 106 4.00 32.47 -1.46
N GLY A 107 3.01 32.61 -2.37
CA GLY A 107 2.99 33.71 -3.37
C GLY A 107 2.25 33.43 -4.71
N PRO A 108 1.58 34.42 -5.38
CA PRO A 108 0.45 34.11 -6.27
C PRO A 108 0.35 34.90 -7.63
N VAL A 109 -0.79 34.71 -8.33
CA VAL A 109 -1.40 35.52 -9.43
C VAL A 109 -0.88 35.30 -10.87
N GLY A 110 -1.71 35.11 -11.92
CA GLY A 110 -3.14 34.76 -11.98
C GLY A 110 -3.95 35.27 -13.20
N VAL A 111 -5.20 34.79 -13.30
CA VAL A 111 -6.43 35.45 -13.87
C VAL A 111 -6.63 35.59 -15.41
N SER A 112 -7.57 34.79 -15.97
CA SER A 112 -8.53 35.11 -17.09
C SER A 112 -8.03 35.31 -18.54
N TRP A 113 -8.84 35.31 -19.62
CA TRP A 113 -10.30 35.13 -19.88
C TRP A 113 -10.53 34.05 -20.99
N GLY A 114 -11.67 33.35 -21.08
CA GLY A 114 -12.83 33.70 -21.95
C GLY A 114 -12.58 33.36 -23.44
N LEU A 115 -13.37 32.52 -24.12
CA LEU A 115 -14.78 32.79 -24.51
C LEU A 115 -15.57 31.52 -24.90
N ARG A 116 -16.85 31.68 -25.29
CA ARG A 116 -17.80 30.61 -25.64
C ARG A 116 -17.97 30.43 -27.16
N ALA A 117 -18.21 29.18 -27.58
CA ALA A 117 -18.95 28.79 -28.79
C ALA A 117 -19.85 27.59 -28.42
N ALA A 118 -20.93 27.30 -29.15
CA ALA A 118 -21.99 26.41 -28.67
C ALA A 118 -22.69 25.57 -29.75
N ALA A 119 -23.02 24.32 -29.36
CA ALA A 119 -24.09 23.46 -29.92
C ALA A 119 -23.94 22.99 -31.40
N PRO A 120 -24.72 22.00 -31.86
CA PRO A 120 -25.74 21.18 -31.18
C PRO A 120 -25.40 19.67 -31.13
N GLY A 121 -26.31 18.85 -30.55
CA GLY A 121 -26.23 17.39 -30.51
C GLY A 121 -27.57 16.70 -30.84
N GLY A 122 -27.60 15.37 -30.74
CA GLY A 122 -28.80 14.52 -30.95
C GLY A 122 -29.00 13.48 -29.83
N PRO A 123 -30.20 12.87 -29.69
CA PRO A 123 -30.60 12.17 -28.45
C PRO A 123 -30.56 10.63 -28.50
N VAL A 124 -30.27 10.03 -27.34
CA VAL A 124 -30.29 8.56 -27.04
C VAL A 124 -30.98 8.38 -25.66
N PRO A 125 -31.71 7.28 -25.36
CA PRO A 125 -32.84 7.31 -24.40
C PRO A 125 -32.49 7.09 -22.91
N ARG A 126 -33.52 7.16 -22.06
CA ARG A 126 -33.45 7.19 -20.58
C ARG A 126 -33.63 5.81 -19.93
N ALA A 127 -32.82 5.53 -18.92
CA ALA A 127 -33.08 4.60 -17.81
C ALA A 127 -32.69 5.29 -16.47
N GLY A 128 -33.12 4.75 -15.32
CA GLY A 128 -32.65 5.17 -13.98
C GLY A 128 -32.79 6.65 -13.63
N ARG A 129 -34.01 7.16 -13.43
CA ARG A 129 -34.24 8.61 -13.24
C ARG A 129 -33.97 9.10 -11.80
N TRP A 130 -32.75 9.56 -11.53
CA TRP A 130 -32.51 10.54 -10.46
C TRP A 130 -33.41 11.77 -10.68
N ARG A 131 -34.25 12.11 -9.69
CA ARG A 131 -34.98 13.41 -9.66
C ARG A 131 -34.35 14.30 -8.60
N ARG A 132 -33.50 15.23 -9.03
CA ARG A 132 -33.42 16.57 -8.42
C ARG A 132 -33.66 17.62 -9.50
N GLY A 133 -34.07 18.82 -9.07
CA GLY A 133 -34.24 19.96 -9.97
C GLY A 133 -32.91 20.43 -10.55
N ALA A 134 -32.99 21.38 -11.49
CA ALA A 134 -31.84 22.24 -11.80
C ALA A 134 -31.43 23.03 -10.54
N PRO A 135 -30.18 23.55 -10.45
CA PRO A 135 -29.71 24.27 -9.26
C PRO A 135 -30.43 25.63 -9.08
N ALA A 136 -31.60 25.56 -8.45
CA ALA A 136 -32.40 26.64 -7.91
C ALA A 136 -33.22 26.06 -6.74
N GLU A 137 -33.30 26.82 -5.65
CA GLU A 137 -34.14 26.58 -4.47
C GLU A 137 -33.72 25.44 -3.52
N ASP A 138 -33.12 25.80 -2.39
CA ASP A 138 -32.94 24.96 -1.18
C ASP A 138 -34.27 24.63 -0.45
N GLN A 139 -35.39 24.51 -1.17
CA GLN A 139 -36.73 24.50 -0.58
C GLN A 139 -37.25 23.10 -0.19
N ASP A 140 -36.71 22.02 -0.77
CA ASP A 140 -37.20 20.64 -0.55
C ASP A 140 -36.35 19.86 0.47
N CYS A 141 -35.17 20.38 0.87
CA CYS A 141 -34.39 19.84 1.98
C CYS A 141 -35.02 20.26 3.32
N GLY A 142 -36.01 19.48 3.78
CA GLY A 142 -36.67 19.67 5.06
C GLY A 142 -35.67 19.79 6.22
N ARG A 143 -35.75 20.89 6.98
CA ARG A 143 -34.92 21.06 8.19
C ARG A 143 -35.46 20.16 9.30
N LEU A 144 -34.58 19.37 9.92
CA LEU A 144 -34.92 18.70 11.19
C LEU A 144 -35.30 19.78 12.23
N PRO A 145 -36.49 19.72 12.86
CA PRO A 145 -36.86 20.69 13.87
C PRO A 145 -35.96 20.57 15.11
N ASP A 146 -35.63 21.72 15.69
CA ASP A 146 -34.89 21.88 16.96
C ASP A 146 -33.54 21.13 17.08
N PHE A 147 -32.93 20.74 15.95
CA PHE A 147 -31.66 19.99 15.91
C PHE A 147 -30.53 20.66 16.71
N ILE A 148 -30.51 21.99 16.77
CA ILE A 148 -29.52 22.77 17.53
C ILE A 148 -29.66 22.50 19.03
N ALA A 149 -30.88 22.49 19.57
CA ALA A 149 -31.10 22.23 21.00
C ALA A 149 -30.76 20.78 21.37
N LYS A 150 -31.15 19.83 20.50
CA LYS A 150 -30.82 18.40 20.59
C LYS A 150 -29.30 18.18 20.63
N LEU A 151 -28.53 18.79 19.72
CA LEU A 151 -27.07 18.62 19.67
C LEU A 151 -26.32 19.40 20.77
N THR A 152 -26.78 20.59 21.16
CA THR A 152 -26.11 21.38 22.21
C THR A 152 -26.18 20.71 23.59
N ASN A 153 -27.27 20.02 23.92
CA ASN A 153 -27.34 19.21 25.15
C ASN A 153 -26.46 17.93 25.10
N ASN A 154 -25.94 17.55 23.93
CA ASN A 154 -25.17 16.33 23.70
C ASN A 154 -23.76 16.58 23.13
N THR A 155 -23.27 17.82 23.18
CA THR A 155 -21.90 18.20 22.80
C THR A 155 -21.03 18.28 24.05
N HIS A 156 -20.08 17.36 24.18
CA HIS A 156 -19.24 17.19 25.37
C HIS A 156 -17.81 17.64 25.06
N GLN A 157 -17.31 18.65 25.77
CA GLN A 157 -15.96 19.18 25.58
C GLN A 157 -14.99 18.60 26.62
N HIS A 158 -13.84 18.09 26.17
CA HIS A 158 -12.72 17.76 27.04
C HIS A 158 -11.43 18.43 26.56
N VAL A 159 -10.79 19.20 27.43
CA VAL A 159 -9.51 19.89 27.19
C VAL A 159 -8.39 19.12 27.89
N PHE A 160 -7.31 18.84 27.18
CA PHE A 160 -6.15 18.13 27.70
C PHE A 160 -5.07 19.13 28.11
N ASP A 161 -4.86 19.27 29.41
CA ASP A 161 -3.79 20.11 29.99
C ASP A 161 -2.42 19.46 29.83
N ASP A 162 -1.88 19.49 28.60
CA ASP A 162 -0.56 18.93 28.28
C ASP A 162 0.19 19.76 27.23
N LEU A 163 1.52 19.63 27.24
CA LEU A 163 2.45 20.34 26.35
C LEU A 163 2.94 19.47 25.17
N SER A 164 2.43 18.25 25.05
CA SER A 164 2.92 17.25 24.10
C SER A 164 2.64 17.58 22.64
N GLY A 165 3.70 17.44 21.82
CA GLY A 165 3.63 17.57 20.36
C GLY A 165 3.14 16.32 19.64
N SER A 166 2.96 15.19 20.34
CA SER A 166 2.43 13.94 19.79
C SER A 166 1.22 13.43 20.58
N VAL A 167 0.28 12.83 19.85
CA VAL A 167 -0.95 12.22 20.38
C VAL A 167 -1.17 10.90 19.63
N SER A 168 -1.49 9.84 20.35
CA SER A 168 -1.90 8.53 19.81
C SER A 168 -3.20 8.10 20.45
N LEU A 169 -4.20 7.77 19.63
CA LEU A 169 -5.53 7.35 20.09
C LEU A 169 -5.75 5.87 19.77
N SER A 170 -6.38 5.13 20.69
CA SER A 170 -6.80 3.74 20.43
C SER A 170 -8.09 3.40 21.16
N TRP A 171 -9.02 2.78 20.44
CA TRP A 171 -10.21 2.14 21.02
C TRP A 171 -9.83 0.79 21.65
N VAL A 172 -10.54 0.39 22.70
CA VAL A 172 -10.29 -0.88 23.41
C VAL A 172 -11.58 -1.70 23.47
N GLY A 173 -11.79 -2.53 22.44
CA GLY A 173 -13.01 -3.32 22.23
C GLY A 173 -14.15 -2.53 21.58
N ASP A 174 -15.08 -3.27 20.97
CA ASP A 174 -16.36 -2.81 20.43
C ASP A 174 -17.43 -2.74 21.52
N SER A 175 -18.30 -1.73 21.42
CA SER A 175 -19.39 -1.41 22.33
C SER A 175 -18.98 -1.10 23.77
N THR A 176 -17.69 -0.85 24.02
CA THR A 176 -17.15 -0.55 25.36
C THR A 176 -17.12 0.94 25.70
N GLY A 177 -17.09 1.82 24.68
CA GLY A 177 -16.83 3.26 24.85
C GLY A 177 -15.43 3.62 25.33
N VAL A 178 -14.52 2.64 25.46
CA VAL A 178 -13.18 2.83 26.02
C VAL A 178 -12.23 3.35 24.96
N ILE A 179 -11.71 4.55 25.19
CA ILE A 179 -10.68 5.20 24.38
C ILE A 179 -9.47 5.47 25.26
N LEU A 180 -8.29 5.07 24.80
CA LEU A 180 -7.01 5.53 25.33
C LEU A 180 -6.41 6.63 24.46
N VAL A 181 -5.83 7.61 25.13
CA VAL A 181 -5.09 8.71 24.50
C VAL A 181 -3.73 8.81 25.19
N LEU A 182 -2.69 8.40 24.46
CA LEU A 182 -1.30 8.51 24.88
C LEU A 182 -0.71 9.78 24.27
N THR A 183 -0.15 10.65 25.09
CA THR A 183 0.62 11.81 24.63
C THR A 183 2.07 11.67 25.08
N THR A 184 3.04 12.09 24.24
CA THR A 184 4.44 12.09 24.63
C THR A 184 5.19 13.35 24.20
N PHE A 185 6.13 13.75 25.06
CA PHE A 185 6.98 14.92 24.93
C PHE A 185 8.39 14.55 25.37
N GLN A 186 9.42 14.97 24.63
CA GLN A 186 10.81 14.67 24.94
C GLN A 186 11.64 15.95 24.83
N VAL A 187 12.35 16.31 25.91
CA VAL A 187 13.22 17.49 25.93
C VAL A 187 14.65 17.08 25.57
N PRO A 188 15.20 17.53 24.43
CA PRO A 188 16.59 17.29 24.06
C PRO A 188 17.52 18.19 24.87
N LEU A 189 17.96 17.72 26.04
CA LEU A 189 19.07 18.31 26.80
C LEU A 189 20.37 17.56 26.48
N VAL A 190 21.47 18.31 26.38
CA VAL A 190 22.78 17.86 25.84
C VAL A 190 23.44 16.68 26.60
N ILE A 191 22.91 16.32 27.78
CA ILE A 191 23.50 15.30 28.68
C ILE A 191 22.48 14.22 29.09
N VAL A 192 21.18 14.51 29.12
CA VAL A 192 20.10 13.57 29.52
C VAL A 192 18.82 13.92 28.78
N SER A 193 18.18 12.95 28.11
CA SER A 193 16.83 13.09 27.59
C SER A 193 15.80 13.03 28.73
N PHE A 194 15.05 14.11 28.93
CA PHE A 194 13.87 14.08 29.81
C PHE A 194 12.62 13.86 28.97
N GLY A 195 12.18 12.60 28.91
CA GLY A 195 10.88 12.21 28.36
C GLY A 195 9.77 12.30 29.41
N GLN A 196 8.60 12.80 29.01
CA GLN A 196 7.35 12.64 29.75
C GLN A 196 6.27 12.07 28.82
N SER A 197 5.42 11.23 29.39
CA SER A 197 4.22 10.72 28.72
C SER A 197 3.03 10.92 29.63
N LYS A 198 1.85 11.21 29.06
CA LYS A 198 0.58 11.12 29.78
C LYS A 198 -0.31 10.09 29.11
N LEU A 199 -1.10 9.40 29.92
CA LEU A 199 -2.09 8.42 29.47
C LEU A 199 -3.45 8.83 30.02
N TYR A 200 -4.38 9.11 29.11
CA TYR A 200 -5.76 9.42 29.44
C TYR A 200 -6.69 8.28 29.01
N ARG A 201 -7.76 8.06 29.76
CA ARG A 201 -8.78 7.04 29.48
C ARG A 201 -10.19 7.62 29.56
N SER A 202 -10.97 7.39 28.50
CA SER A 202 -12.43 7.51 28.47
C SER A 202 -13.07 6.12 28.68
N GLU A 203 -14.32 6.09 29.13
CA GLU A 203 -15.22 4.94 29.02
C GLU A 203 -16.63 5.33 28.57
N ASP A 204 -16.75 6.49 27.91
CA ASP A 204 -18.01 7.12 27.52
C ASP A 204 -17.98 7.70 26.09
N TYR A 205 -17.24 7.05 25.18
CA TYR A 205 -17.05 7.46 23.78
C TYR A 205 -16.23 8.73 23.58
N GLY A 206 -15.42 9.11 24.57
CA GLY A 206 -14.56 10.30 24.52
C GLY A 206 -15.29 11.57 24.93
N LYS A 207 -16.42 11.46 25.66
CA LYS A 207 -17.12 12.61 26.23
C LYS A 207 -16.36 13.16 27.43
N ASN A 208 -15.77 12.29 28.24
CA ASN A 208 -14.90 12.64 29.35
C ASN A 208 -13.67 11.73 29.37
N PHE A 209 -12.49 12.32 29.59
CA PHE A 209 -11.26 11.57 29.85
C PHE A 209 -10.78 11.78 31.28
N LYS A 210 -10.13 10.74 31.82
CA LYS A 210 -9.43 10.75 33.10
C LYS A 210 -7.95 10.52 32.89
N ASP A 211 -7.09 11.34 33.48
CA ASP A 211 -5.66 11.08 33.57
C ASP A 211 -5.41 9.82 34.44
N ILE A 212 -4.74 8.83 33.85
CA ILE A 212 -4.34 7.56 34.48
C ILE A 212 -2.83 7.33 34.36
N THR A 213 -2.04 8.39 34.13
CA THR A 213 -0.58 8.35 33.97
C THR A 213 0.14 7.78 35.21
N ASN A 214 -0.50 7.86 36.38
CA ASN A 214 0.00 7.24 37.60
C ASN A 214 -0.01 5.69 37.55
N LEU A 215 -0.88 5.06 36.74
CA LEU A 215 -0.91 3.60 36.57
C LEU A 215 0.32 3.05 35.81
N ILE A 216 1.00 3.91 35.03
CA ILE A 216 2.26 3.60 34.36
C ILE A 216 3.47 4.20 35.09
N ASN A 217 3.33 4.54 36.38
CA ASN A 217 4.36 5.15 37.22
C ASN A 217 4.99 6.43 36.61
N ASN A 218 4.24 7.17 35.79
CA ASN A 218 4.75 8.32 35.00
C ASN A 218 5.96 7.99 34.11
N THR A 219 6.11 6.72 33.69
CA THR A 219 7.20 6.26 32.82
C THR A 219 7.01 6.73 31.38
N PHE A 220 8.09 7.08 30.69
CA PHE A 220 8.04 7.41 29.26
C PHE A 220 7.72 6.17 28.40
N ILE A 221 6.77 6.31 27.48
CA ILE A 221 6.31 5.24 26.57
C ILE A 221 6.83 5.51 25.16
N ARG A 222 7.41 4.48 24.54
CA ARG A 222 8.02 4.58 23.20
C ARG A 222 6.94 4.50 22.12
N THR A 223 6.64 5.65 21.50
CA THR A 223 5.57 5.80 20.49
C THR A 223 5.76 4.96 19.23
N GLU A 224 7.00 4.57 18.91
CA GLU A 224 7.33 3.65 17.81
C GLU A 224 6.66 2.26 17.91
N PHE A 225 6.30 1.83 19.13
CA PHE A 225 5.53 0.59 19.35
C PHE A 225 4.02 0.83 19.48
N GLY A 226 3.58 2.10 19.44
CA GLY A 226 2.19 2.50 19.63
C GLY A 226 1.58 2.00 20.95
N MET A 227 0.28 1.72 20.90
CA MET A 227 -0.43 0.96 21.94
C MET A 227 -0.85 -0.38 21.35
N ALA A 228 -0.33 -1.49 21.88
CA ALA A 228 -0.65 -2.82 21.37
C ALA A 228 -1.96 -3.31 22.02
N ILE A 229 -3.07 -3.08 21.32
CA ILE A 229 -4.42 -3.48 21.73
C ILE A 229 -4.69 -4.93 21.35
N GLY A 230 -5.33 -5.69 22.24
CA GLY A 230 -5.73 -7.08 21.98
C GLY A 230 -6.92 -7.20 21.02
N PRO A 231 -7.13 -8.38 20.42
CA PRO A 231 -8.23 -8.61 19.48
C PRO A 231 -9.60 -8.59 20.16
N GLU A 232 -10.62 -8.19 19.40
CA GLU A 232 -12.03 -8.18 19.83
C GLU A 232 -12.24 -7.49 21.20
N ASN A 233 -13.11 -8.05 22.03
CA ASN A 233 -13.41 -7.55 23.37
C ASN A 233 -12.52 -8.18 24.45
N SER A 234 -11.27 -8.53 24.13
CA SER A 234 -10.34 -9.10 25.11
C SER A 234 -9.88 -8.12 26.19
N GLY A 235 -10.15 -6.81 26.03
CA GLY A 235 -9.81 -5.76 26.99
C GLY A 235 -8.31 -5.58 27.26
N LYS A 236 -7.45 -6.10 26.38
CA LYS A 236 -6.00 -6.14 26.59
C LYS A 236 -5.28 -4.96 25.95
N VAL A 237 -4.32 -4.42 26.68
CA VAL A 237 -3.49 -3.28 26.27
C VAL A 237 -2.07 -3.51 26.76
N ILE A 238 -1.08 -3.35 25.88
CA ILE A 238 0.34 -3.34 26.22
C ILE A 238 0.98 -2.02 25.76
N LEU A 239 1.74 -1.41 26.65
CA LEU A 239 2.51 -0.17 26.43
C LEU A 239 4.01 -0.46 26.66
N THR A 240 4.85 -0.18 25.68
CA THR A 240 6.31 -0.41 25.77
C THR A 240 7.01 0.82 26.35
N ALA A 241 7.67 0.66 27.50
CA ALA A 241 8.38 1.74 28.17
C ALA A 241 9.81 1.92 27.63
N GLU A 242 10.33 3.15 27.69
CA GLU A 242 11.78 3.39 27.59
C GLU A 242 12.49 2.93 28.87
N VAL A 243 13.69 2.38 28.72
CA VAL A 243 14.52 1.87 29.83
C VAL A 243 15.94 2.41 29.72
N SER A 244 16.59 2.66 30.85
CA SER A 244 17.95 3.21 30.89
C SER A 244 18.96 2.28 30.21
N GLY A 245 19.94 2.85 29.51
CA GLY A 245 21.03 2.10 28.89
C GLY A 245 21.75 1.19 29.90
N GLY A 246 22.01 -0.06 29.50
CA GLY A 246 22.55 -1.11 30.38
C GLY A 246 21.48 -1.96 31.09
N SER A 247 20.19 -1.69 30.91
CA SER A 247 19.11 -2.59 31.35
C SER A 247 19.21 -3.96 30.64
N ARG A 248 18.95 -5.05 31.37
CA ARG A 248 19.04 -6.43 30.85
C ARG A 248 18.02 -6.77 29.76
N GLY A 249 16.94 -6.01 29.68
CA GLY A 249 15.88 -6.11 28.69
C GLY A 249 14.96 -4.90 28.76
N GLY A 250 13.91 -4.89 27.95
CA GLY A 250 12.90 -3.83 27.92
C GLY A 250 11.91 -3.94 29.09
N ARG A 251 10.90 -3.06 29.09
CA ARG A 251 9.82 -3.05 30.07
C ARG A 251 8.49 -2.79 29.38
N VAL A 252 7.44 -3.44 29.87
CA VAL A 252 6.06 -3.18 29.43
C VAL A 252 5.14 -2.91 30.62
N PHE A 253 4.09 -2.13 30.37
CA PHE A 253 2.91 -2.06 31.20
C PHE A 253 1.77 -2.79 30.49
N ARG A 254 1.18 -3.79 31.15
CA ARG A 254 0.12 -4.64 30.60
C ARG A 254 -1.18 -4.50 31.40
N SER A 255 -2.31 -4.34 30.72
CA SER A 255 -3.67 -4.37 31.28
C SER A 255 -4.48 -5.44 30.56
N SER A 256 -5.35 -6.14 31.30
CA SER A 256 -6.31 -7.11 30.76
C SER A 256 -7.76 -6.78 31.17
N ASP A 257 -8.00 -5.51 31.53
CA ASP A 257 -9.24 -5.04 32.15
C ASP A 257 -9.72 -3.71 31.56
N PHE A 258 -9.45 -3.50 30.26
CA PHE A 258 -9.76 -2.27 29.52
C PHE A 258 -9.05 -1.04 30.10
N ALA A 259 -7.78 -1.20 30.45
CA ALA A 259 -6.90 -0.16 31.01
C ALA A 259 -7.38 0.45 32.34
N LYS A 260 -8.05 -0.34 33.17
CA LYS A 260 -8.43 0.06 34.54
C LYS A 260 -7.28 -0.17 35.54
N ASN A 261 -6.48 -1.21 35.34
CA ASN A 261 -5.24 -1.47 36.08
C ASN A 261 -4.12 -1.87 35.11
N PHE A 262 -2.90 -1.39 35.38
CA PHE A 262 -1.69 -1.80 34.66
C PHE A 262 -0.73 -2.54 35.61
N VAL A 263 -0.16 -3.63 35.12
CA VAL A 263 0.91 -4.38 35.78
C VAL A 263 2.21 -4.13 35.02
N GLN A 264 3.26 -3.70 35.72
CA GLN A 264 4.60 -3.60 35.13
C GLN A 264 5.19 -5.00 34.95
N THR A 265 5.91 -5.23 33.85
CA THR A 265 6.71 -6.45 33.67
C THR A 265 8.01 -6.11 32.95
N ASP A 266 9.14 -6.46 33.58
CA ASP A 266 10.47 -6.36 32.98
C ASP A 266 10.73 -7.59 32.09
N LEU A 267 11.20 -7.36 30.88
CA LEU A 267 11.38 -8.39 29.85
C LEU A 267 12.79 -9.01 29.93
N PRO A 268 12.97 -10.29 29.55
CA PRO A 268 14.29 -10.90 29.40
C PRO A 268 15.04 -10.48 28.11
N PHE A 269 14.45 -9.61 27.29
CA PHE A 269 15.00 -9.12 26.02
C PHE A 269 14.58 -7.67 25.76
N HIS A 270 15.31 -6.95 24.89
CA HIS A 270 14.86 -5.65 24.34
C HIS A 270 14.02 -5.89 23.08
N PRO A 271 12.77 -5.40 23.00
CA PRO A 271 11.91 -5.61 21.83
C PRO A 271 12.39 -4.79 20.63
N LEU A 272 12.33 -5.40 19.45
CA LEU A 272 12.58 -4.77 18.14
C LEU A 272 11.27 -4.48 17.39
N THR A 273 10.23 -5.29 17.63
CA THR A 273 8.90 -5.13 17.02
C THR A 273 7.83 -4.83 18.07
N GLN A 274 6.68 -4.30 17.64
CA GLN A 274 5.47 -4.36 18.47
C GLN A 274 5.15 -5.82 18.85
N MET A 275 4.57 -6.02 20.03
CA MET A 275 4.10 -7.35 20.47
C MET A 275 2.81 -7.69 19.73
N MET A 276 2.79 -8.81 19.01
CA MET A 276 1.63 -9.24 18.22
C MET A 276 0.85 -10.31 18.98
N TYR A 277 -0.45 -10.08 19.16
CA TYR A 277 -1.39 -11.05 19.72
C TYR A 277 -1.72 -12.15 18.71
N SER A 278 -1.96 -13.37 19.19
CA SER A 278 -2.54 -14.42 18.36
C SER A 278 -4.03 -14.16 18.12
N PRO A 279 -4.54 -14.18 16.87
CA PRO A 279 -5.94 -13.87 16.60
C PRO A 279 -6.94 -14.80 17.30
N GLN A 280 -6.56 -16.06 17.57
CA GLN A 280 -7.40 -17.04 18.26
C GLN A 280 -7.19 -17.08 19.79
N ASN A 281 -6.14 -16.46 20.32
CA ASN A 281 -5.92 -16.39 21.77
C ASN A 281 -5.13 -15.13 22.16
N SER A 282 -5.84 -14.20 22.80
CA SER A 282 -5.29 -12.93 23.28
C SER A 282 -4.32 -13.05 24.46
N ASP A 283 -4.13 -14.22 25.08
CA ASP A 283 -3.04 -14.47 26.04
C ASP A 283 -1.72 -14.82 25.36
N TYR A 284 -1.75 -15.18 24.07
CA TYR A 284 -0.57 -15.58 23.32
C TYR A 284 0.00 -14.39 22.56
N LEU A 285 1.28 -14.08 22.84
CA LEU A 285 2.01 -12.97 22.25
C LEU A 285 3.29 -13.49 21.58
N LEU A 286 3.72 -12.85 20.50
CA LEU A 286 5.08 -13.00 19.99
C LEU A 286 5.74 -11.64 19.72
N ALA A 287 7.06 -11.59 19.81
CA ALA A 287 7.88 -10.43 19.49
C ALA A 287 9.28 -10.85 19.03
N LEU A 288 9.93 -10.01 18.23
CA LEU A 288 11.36 -10.14 17.95
C LEU A 288 12.17 -9.28 18.93
N SER A 289 13.34 -9.77 19.34
CA SER A 289 14.33 -8.98 20.10
C SER A 289 15.29 -8.23 19.18
N THR A 290 16.01 -7.25 19.74
CA THR A 290 17.13 -6.56 19.06
C THR A 290 18.30 -7.50 18.70
N GLU A 291 18.30 -8.74 19.20
CA GLU A 291 19.26 -9.79 18.86
C GLU A 291 18.71 -10.78 17.81
N ASN A 292 17.58 -10.45 17.18
CA ASN A 292 16.84 -11.32 16.25
C ASN A 292 16.40 -12.66 16.89
N GLY A 293 16.17 -12.68 18.21
CA GLY A 293 15.51 -13.79 18.90
C GLY A 293 14.00 -13.68 18.79
N LEU A 294 13.30 -14.78 18.51
CA LEU A 294 11.85 -14.87 18.52
C LEU A 294 11.37 -15.34 19.89
N TRP A 295 10.66 -14.47 20.59
CA TRP A 295 10.14 -14.70 21.93
C TRP A 295 8.63 -14.88 21.90
N VAL A 296 8.13 -15.85 22.66
CA VAL A 296 6.69 -16.14 22.79
C VAL A 296 6.28 -16.07 24.26
N SER A 297 5.13 -15.44 24.53
CA SER A 297 4.45 -15.52 25.83
C SER A 297 3.16 -16.32 25.71
N LYS A 298 2.88 -17.11 26.75
CA LYS A 298 1.68 -17.96 26.88
C LYS A 298 0.69 -17.44 27.94
N ASN A 299 1.03 -16.32 28.59
CA ASN A 299 0.34 -15.75 29.75
C ASN A 299 0.34 -14.21 29.72
N PHE A 300 -0.04 -13.65 28.56
CA PHE A 300 -0.20 -12.20 28.35
C PHE A 300 1.02 -11.38 28.82
N GLY A 301 2.20 -11.78 28.36
CA GLY A 301 3.44 -11.02 28.50
C GLY A 301 4.12 -11.08 29.88
N GLU A 302 3.60 -11.86 30.83
CA GLU A 302 4.23 -12.02 32.15
C GLU A 302 5.52 -12.84 32.10
N LYS A 303 5.54 -13.90 31.29
CA LYS A 303 6.70 -14.77 31.07
C LYS A 303 6.91 -14.95 29.58
N TRP A 304 8.17 -14.99 29.18
CA TRP A 304 8.60 -15.10 27.79
C TRP A 304 9.62 -16.22 27.65
N GLU A 305 9.45 -17.03 26.63
CA GLU A 305 10.35 -18.11 26.25
C GLU A 305 10.94 -17.77 24.87
N GLU A 306 12.27 -17.80 24.74
CA GLU A 306 12.94 -17.68 23.44
C GLU A 306 12.79 -19.02 22.72
N ILE A 307 12.07 -19.02 21.60
CA ILE A 307 11.78 -20.26 20.85
C ILE A 307 12.71 -20.46 19.66
N HIS A 308 13.29 -19.38 19.11
CA HIS A 308 14.25 -19.47 18.01
C HIS A 308 15.18 -18.24 17.97
N LYS A 309 16.37 -18.40 17.38
CA LYS A 309 17.35 -17.32 17.14
C LYS A 309 17.46 -16.98 15.65
N ALA A 310 18.13 -15.88 15.32
CA ALA A 310 18.38 -15.44 13.94
C ALA A 310 17.11 -15.26 13.08
N VAL A 311 15.99 -14.89 13.69
CA VAL A 311 14.68 -14.70 13.03
C VAL A 311 14.56 -13.30 12.42
N CYS A 312 14.17 -13.25 11.16
CA CYS A 312 14.07 -12.03 10.36
C CYS A 312 12.65 -11.46 10.27
N LEU A 313 11.65 -12.34 10.27
CA LEU A 313 10.23 -11.99 10.25
C LEU A 313 9.46 -13.14 10.93
N ALA A 314 8.45 -12.80 11.72
CA ALA A 314 7.52 -13.76 12.30
C ALA A 314 6.08 -13.25 12.16
N LYS A 315 5.11 -14.14 11.95
CA LYS A 315 3.68 -13.83 11.86
C LYS A 315 2.86 -14.95 12.51
N TRP A 316 1.76 -14.57 13.14
CA TRP A 316 0.69 -15.51 13.50
C TRP A 316 -0.07 -15.94 12.26
N GLY A 317 -0.32 -17.24 12.14
CA GLY A 317 -1.34 -17.82 11.27
C GLY A 317 -2.56 -18.28 12.08
N PRO A 318 -3.53 -18.95 11.43
CA PRO A 318 -4.69 -19.52 12.11
C PRO A 318 -4.28 -20.57 13.15
N ASN A 319 -5.18 -20.85 14.10
CA ASN A 319 -5.03 -21.89 15.13
C ASN A 319 -3.79 -21.72 16.04
N ASN A 320 -3.33 -20.48 16.25
CA ASN A 320 -2.13 -20.15 17.04
C ASN A 320 -0.81 -20.70 16.45
N ILE A 321 -0.75 -20.90 15.13
CA ILE A 321 0.46 -21.33 14.44
C ILE A 321 1.38 -20.12 14.24
N ILE A 322 2.70 -20.32 14.38
CA ILE A 322 3.69 -19.28 14.12
C ILE A 322 4.50 -19.66 12.88
N PHE A 323 4.51 -18.75 11.90
CA PHE A 323 5.37 -18.80 10.73
C PHE A 323 6.51 -17.80 10.89
N PHE A 324 7.75 -18.20 10.60
CA PHE A 324 8.89 -17.30 10.72
C PHE A 324 10.04 -17.66 9.79
N THR A 325 10.82 -16.66 9.36
CA THR A 325 12.02 -16.86 8.52
C THR A 325 13.31 -16.66 9.29
N THR A 326 14.32 -17.48 9.02
CA THR A 326 15.63 -17.47 9.69
C THR A 326 16.77 -17.23 8.70
N HIS A 327 17.81 -16.53 9.14
CA HIS A 327 19.12 -16.52 8.47
C HIS A 327 20.07 -17.51 9.15
N VAL A 328 21.08 -17.96 8.42
CA VAL A 328 22.11 -18.92 8.86
C VAL A 328 23.46 -18.23 9.03
N ASN A 329 23.79 -17.27 8.16
CA ASN A 329 25.07 -16.56 8.14
C ASN A 329 24.87 -15.04 8.18
N GLY A 330 25.59 -14.36 9.08
CA GLY A 330 25.73 -12.91 9.09
C GLY A 330 24.47 -12.13 9.49
N SER A 331 23.51 -11.97 8.58
CA SER A 331 22.27 -11.20 8.82
C SER A 331 21.17 -11.48 7.80
N CYS A 332 19.94 -11.09 8.14
CA CYS A 332 18.77 -11.13 7.25
C CYS A 332 18.92 -10.41 5.90
N LYS A 333 19.84 -9.43 5.79
CA LYS A 333 20.15 -8.74 4.52
C LYS A 333 21.24 -9.43 3.71
N ALA A 334 22.10 -10.23 4.36
CA ALA A 334 23.13 -11.02 3.70
C ALA A 334 22.54 -12.32 3.11
N ASP A 335 21.74 -13.04 3.90
CA ASP A 335 21.03 -14.26 3.47
C ASP A 335 19.69 -13.96 2.74
N LEU A 336 19.54 -12.77 2.13
CA LEU A 336 18.32 -12.38 1.44
C LEU A 336 18.10 -13.27 0.20
N GLY A 337 17.07 -14.12 0.22
CA GLY A 337 16.87 -15.16 -0.79
C GLY A 337 17.52 -16.51 -0.46
N ALA A 338 18.30 -16.59 0.62
CA ALA A 338 18.87 -17.81 1.18
C ALA A 338 18.20 -18.22 2.51
N LEU A 339 17.21 -17.45 3.01
CA LEU A 339 16.52 -17.73 4.28
C LEU A 339 15.81 -19.09 4.25
N GLU A 340 15.55 -19.62 5.44
CA GLU A 340 14.65 -20.76 5.64
C GLU A 340 13.32 -20.28 6.23
N LEU A 341 12.20 -20.86 5.80
CA LEU A 341 10.87 -20.61 6.37
C LEU A 341 10.48 -21.79 7.26
N TRP A 342 10.14 -21.47 8.50
CA TRP A 342 9.84 -22.41 9.58
C TRP A 342 8.41 -22.23 10.08
N ARG A 343 7.84 -23.33 10.59
CA ARG A 343 6.53 -23.39 11.25
C ARG A 343 6.66 -24.04 12.63
N THR A 344 5.98 -23.48 13.63
CA THR A 344 5.65 -24.20 14.87
C THR A 344 4.15 -24.11 15.15
N SER A 345 3.55 -25.24 15.53
CA SER A 345 2.12 -25.37 15.82
C SER A 345 1.83 -25.68 17.29
N ASP A 346 2.86 -25.72 18.15
CA ASP A 346 2.79 -26.05 19.57
C ASP A 346 3.47 -25.00 20.47
N LEU A 347 3.68 -23.79 19.91
CA LEU A 347 4.31 -22.63 20.53
C LEU A 347 5.76 -22.90 20.96
N GLY A 348 6.54 -23.46 20.03
CA GLY A 348 8.00 -23.56 20.11
C GLY A 348 8.55 -24.83 20.77
N LYS A 349 7.78 -25.92 20.85
CA LYS A 349 8.29 -27.22 21.33
C LYS A 349 8.80 -28.08 20.17
N THR A 350 8.12 -28.00 19.02
CA THR A 350 8.54 -28.61 17.77
C THR A 350 8.51 -27.59 16.62
N PHE A 351 9.37 -27.83 15.63
CA PHE A 351 9.55 -26.98 14.47
C PHE A 351 9.61 -27.83 13.21
N LYS A 352 9.02 -27.33 12.13
CA LYS A 352 9.16 -27.89 10.78
C LYS A 352 9.71 -26.81 9.85
N THR A 353 10.83 -27.07 9.20
CA THR A 353 11.26 -26.30 8.02
C THR A 353 10.26 -26.59 6.90
N ILE A 354 9.53 -25.57 6.46
CA ILE A 354 8.52 -25.69 5.40
C ILE A 354 9.00 -25.10 4.06
N GLY A 355 10.09 -24.31 4.05
CA GLY A 355 10.71 -23.84 2.81
C GLY A 355 12.18 -23.41 3.01
N VAL A 356 12.95 -23.39 1.92
CA VAL A 356 14.36 -22.97 1.86
C VAL A 356 14.58 -22.08 0.63
N LYS A 357 15.69 -21.33 0.58
CA LYS A 357 15.95 -20.31 -0.47
C LYS A 357 14.87 -19.23 -0.54
N ILE A 358 14.42 -18.82 0.65
CA ILE A 358 13.31 -17.90 0.85
C ILE A 358 13.83 -16.46 0.82
N TYR A 359 13.13 -15.62 0.06
CA TYR A 359 13.33 -14.17 0.04
C TYR A 359 12.44 -13.49 1.10
N SER A 360 11.14 -13.82 1.12
CA SER A 360 10.17 -13.37 2.13
C SER A 360 8.88 -14.22 2.05
N PHE A 361 7.95 -14.04 3.00
CA PHE A 361 6.66 -14.73 3.04
C PHE A 361 5.48 -13.80 3.42
N GLY A 362 4.30 -14.18 2.93
CA GLY A 362 3.03 -13.48 3.13
C GLY A 362 1.91 -14.44 3.57
N LEU A 363 0.89 -13.88 4.22
CA LEU A 363 -0.35 -14.55 4.56
C LEU A 363 -1.48 -13.67 4.01
N GLY A 364 -2.50 -14.27 3.40
CA GLY A 364 -3.69 -13.56 2.93
C GLY A 364 -4.84 -14.54 2.73
N GLY A 365 -5.99 -14.30 3.37
CA GLY A 365 -7.05 -15.30 3.47
C GLY A 365 -6.50 -16.63 4.01
N ARG A 366 -6.87 -17.73 3.36
CA ARG A 366 -6.34 -19.08 3.64
C ARG A 366 -4.94 -19.38 3.06
N PHE A 367 -4.34 -18.46 2.32
CA PHE A 367 -3.15 -18.70 1.51
C PHE A 367 -1.86 -18.27 2.23
N LEU A 368 -0.90 -19.19 2.32
CA LEU A 368 0.50 -18.91 2.67
C LEU A 368 1.31 -18.77 1.38
N PHE A 369 1.93 -17.60 1.19
CA PHE A 369 2.79 -17.31 0.04
C PHE A 369 4.25 -17.24 0.46
N ALA A 370 5.15 -17.81 -0.34
CA ALA A 370 6.60 -17.68 -0.18
C ALA A 370 7.23 -17.26 -1.51
N SER A 371 8.07 -16.23 -1.48
CA SER A 371 8.91 -15.84 -2.62
C SER A 371 10.21 -16.63 -2.55
N VAL A 372 10.45 -17.51 -3.52
CA VAL A 372 11.59 -18.44 -3.56
C VAL A 372 12.54 -18.05 -4.69
N MET A 373 13.85 -18.06 -4.44
CA MET A 373 14.88 -17.78 -5.45
C MET A 373 15.01 -18.90 -6.48
N ALA A 374 15.44 -18.55 -7.70
CA ALA A 374 15.85 -19.51 -8.72
C ALA A 374 17.26 -20.06 -8.44
N ASP A 375 17.53 -21.30 -8.84
CA ASP A 375 18.78 -22.02 -8.54
C ASP A 375 20.04 -21.50 -9.27
N LYS A 376 19.86 -20.64 -10.29
CA LYS A 376 20.93 -20.18 -11.18
C LYS A 376 20.87 -18.69 -11.54
N ASP A 377 19.86 -17.97 -11.05
CA ASP A 377 19.57 -16.58 -11.38
C ASP A 377 19.31 -15.76 -10.13
N THR A 378 19.42 -14.44 -10.24
CA THR A 378 19.02 -13.48 -9.20
C THR A 378 17.50 -13.24 -9.14
N THR A 379 16.71 -14.01 -9.89
CA THR A 379 15.25 -13.90 -9.97
C THR A 379 14.53 -14.73 -8.90
N ARG A 380 13.29 -14.36 -8.60
CA ARG A 380 12.45 -15.02 -7.59
C ARG A 380 10.99 -15.17 -8.03
N ARG A 381 10.34 -16.25 -7.59
CA ARG A 381 8.97 -16.63 -7.98
C ARG A 381 8.11 -17.00 -6.77
N ILE A 382 6.81 -16.70 -6.85
CA ILE A 382 5.84 -17.05 -5.81
C ILE A 382 5.56 -18.55 -5.83
N HIS A 383 5.58 -19.16 -4.65
CA HIS A 383 4.97 -20.44 -4.34
C HIS A 383 3.84 -20.21 -3.33
N VAL A 384 2.80 -21.03 -3.41
CA VAL A 384 1.60 -20.97 -2.55
C VAL A 384 1.39 -22.30 -1.85
N SER A 385 0.82 -22.23 -0.64
CA SER A 385 0.32 -23.35 0.14
C SER A 385 -1.02 -22.98 0.80
N THR A 386 -1.97 -23.91 0.77
CA THR A 386 -3.26 -23.84 1.50
C THR A 386 -3.30 -24.80 2.70
N ASP A 387 -2.24 -25.59 2.90
CA ASP A 387 -2.08 -26.55 4.01
C ASP A 387 -0.96 -26.12 4.98
N GLN A 388 -0.79 -24.81 5.14
CA GLN A 388 0.14 -24.21 6.11
C GLN A 388 1.62 -24.57 5.84
N GLY A 389 1.99 -24.87 4.59
CA GLY A 389 3.34 -25.26 4.19
C GLY A 389 3.65 -26.75 4.34
N ASP A 390 2.64 -27.63 4.40
CA ASP A 390 2.86 -29.07 4.31
C ASP A 390 3.10 -29.54 2.87
N THR A 391 2.44 -28.92 1.90
CA THR A 391 2.73 -29.00 0.47
C THR A 391 2.75 -27.60 -0.17
N TRP A 392 3.42 -27.48 -1.31
CA TRP A 392 3.54 -26.24 -2.07
C TRP A 392 3.25 -26.47 -3.56
N SER A 393 2.75 -25.43 -4.22
CA SER A 393 2.71 -25.32 -5.69
C SER A 393 3.37 -24.01 -6.11
N MET A 394 4.04 -24.01 -7.27
CA MET A 394 4.47 -22.78 -7.93
C MET A 394 3.23 -22.02 -8.42
N ALA A 395 3.20 -20.70 -8.27
CA ALA A 395 2.16 -19.86 -8.88
C ALA A 395 2.46 -19.60 -10.37
N GLN A 396 1.42 -19.52 -11.20
CA GLN A 396 1.49 -19.07 -12.58
C GLN A 396 1.62 -17.53 -12.63
N LEU A 397 2.74 -17.01 -12.13
CA LEU A 397 3.06 -15.58 -12.13
C LEU A 397 4.44 -15.35 -12.77
N PRO A 398 4.68 -14.19 -13.41
CA PRO A 398 6.02 -13.81 -13.86
C PRO A 398 7.03 -13.82 -12.71
N SER A 399 8.22 -14.40 -12.94
CA SER A 399 9.34 -14.28 -12.00
C SER A 399 9.96 -12.89 -12.10
N VAL A 400 10.32 -12.30 -10.95
CA VAL A 400 10.82 -10.92 -10.86
C VAL A 400 12.30 -10.84 -10.46
N GLY A 401 12.99 -9.78 -10.88
CA GLY A 401 14.35 -9.45 -10.45
C GLY A 401 14.41 -8.95 -9.00
N GLN A 402 15.58 -8.52 -8.52
CA GLN A 402 15.76 -8.08 -7.12
C GLN A 402 15.10 -6.73 -6.81
N GLU A 403 15.11 -5.80 -7.76
CA GLU A 403 14.59 -4.43 -7.61
C GLU A 403 13.05 -4.39 -7.63
N GLN A 404 12.44 -5.34 -8.33
CA GLN A 404 10.98 -5.50 -8.43
C GLN A 404 10.35 -6.12 -7.16
N PHE A 405 9.03 -5.96 -7.01
CA PHE A 405 8.25 -6.56 -5.92
C PHE A 405 6.97 -7.31 -6.34
N TYR A 406 6.42 -8.05 -5.39
CA TYR A 406 5.05 -8.57 -5.42
C TYR A 406 4.28 -7.93 -4.26
N SER A 407 2.99 -7.63 -4.44
CA SER A 407 2.14 -7.14 -3.34
C SER A 407 0.78 -7.84 -3.34
N ILE A 408 0.35 -8.29 -2.16
CA ILE A 408 -0.98 -8.87 -1.95
C ILE A 408 -1.95 -7.69 -1.73
N LEU A 409 -2.68 -7.31 -2.77
CA LEU A 409 -3.57 -6.14 -2.75
C LEU A 409 -4.84 -6.40 -1.93
N ALA A 410 -5.42 -7.60 -2.09
CA ALA A 410 -6.51 -8.12 -1.29
C ALA A 410 -6.52 -9.65 -1.35
N ALA A 411 -6.97 -10.29 -0.28
CA ALA A 411 -7.13 -11.74 -0.21
C ALA A 411 -8.34 -12.10 0.66
N ASN A 412 -9.10 -13.11 0.25
CA ASN A 412 -10.21 -13.69 1.03
C ASN A 412 -10.11 -15.24 1.00
N GLU A 413 -11.15 -15.95 1.43
CA GLU A 413 -11.18 -17.42 1.40
C GLU A 413 -11.26 -18.00 -0.03
N ASP A 414 -11.73 -17.21 -0.99
CA ASP A 414 -11.99 -17.63 -2.37
C ASP A 414 -10.78 -17.36 -3.29
N MET A 415 -10.13 -16.19 -3.23
CA MET A 415 -9.01 -15.82 -4.10
C MET A 415 -8.17 -14.62 -3.59
N VAL A 416 -7.14 -14.28 -4.37
CA VAL A 416 -6.17 -13.21 -4.10
C VAL A 416 -5.98 -12.31 -5.32
N PHE A 417 -5.97 -11.00 -5.09
CA PHE A 417 -5.44 -10.00 -6.01
C PHE A 417 -3.94 -9.84 -5.76
N MET A 418 -3.12 -10.22 -6.73
CA MET A 418 -1.66 -10.11 -6.68
C MET A 418 -1.20 -9.01 -7.64
N HIS A 419 -0.44 -8.04 -7.12
CA HIS A 419 0.33 -7.12 -7.94
C HIS A 419 1.69 -7.74 -8.27
N VAL A 420 2.10 -7.64 -9.53
CA VAL A 420 3.46 -7.92 -10.00
C VAL A 420 4.01 -6.64 -10.60
N ASP A 421 5.09 -6.13 -10.04
CA ASP A 421 5.78 -4.91 -10.44
C ASP A 421 6.47 -5.07 -11.82
N GLU A 422 6.45 -4.04 -12.67
CA GLU A 422 7.00 -4.11 -14.04
C GLU A 422 8.53 -3.90 -14.04
N PRO A 423 9.33 -4.54 -14.92
CA PRO A 423 10.79 -4.42 -14.86
C PRO A 423 11.32 -2.99 -15.12
N GLY A 424 11.97 -2.41 -14.12
CA GLY A 424 12.57 -1.07 -14.13
C GLY A 424 11.79 -0.07 -13.27
N ASP A 425 12.31 1.14 -13.09
CA ASP A 425 11.63 2.17 -12.28
C ASP A 425 10.48 2.83 -13.07
N THR A 426 9.38 2.08 -13.20
CA THR A 426 8.18 2.43 -13.97
C THR A 426 7.11 3.13 -13.12
N GLY A 427 7.07 2.83 -11.81
CA GLY A 427 5.98 3.23 -10.90
C GLY A 427 4.65 2.53 -11.16
N PHE A 428 4.63 1.43 -11.93
CA PHE A 428 3.44 0.63 -12.18
C PHE A 428 3.76 -0.86 -12.38
N GLY A 429 2.71 -1.67 -12.33
CA GLY A 429 2.79 -3.10 -12.63
C GLY A 429 1.47 -3.65 -13.13
N THR A 430 1.29 -4.96 -13.01
CA THR A 430 0.10 -5.68 -13.47
C THR A 430 -0.66 -6.29 -12.28
N ILE A 431 -1.99 -6.15 -12.24
CA ILE A 431 -2.85 -6.94 -11.35
C ILE A 431 -3.16 -8.29 -11.99
N PHE A 432 -2.98 -9.35 -11.22
CA PHE A 432 -3.45 -10.69 -11.50
C PHE A 432 -4.48 -11.14 -10.45
N THR A 433 -5.54 -11.81 -10.89
CA THR A 433 -6.57 -12.42 -10.03
C THR A 433 -6.37 -13.93 -9.95
N SER A 434 -6.34 -14.47 -8.73
CA SER A 434 -5.99 -15.88 -8.50
C SER A 434 -7.14 -16.85 -8.74
N ASP A 435 -6.74 -18.08 -8.98
CA ASP A 435 -7.48 -19.32 -8.77
C ASP A 435 -7.77 -19.60 -7.29
N ASP A 436 -8.71 -20.51 -7.04
CA ASP A 436 -9.19 -20.85 -5.68
C ASP A 436 -8.16 -21.61 -4.83
N ARG A 437 -7.14 -22.20 -5.47
CA ARG A 437 -5.97 -22.81 -4.84
C ARG A 437 -4.83 -21.79 -4.68
N GLY A 438 -4.98 -20.59 -5.26
CA GLY A 438 -3.97 -19.54 -5.32
C GLY A 438 -2.88 -19.78 -6.37
N ILE A 439 -3.12 -20.66 -7.35
CA ILE A 439 -2.08 -21.25 -8.21
C ILE A 439 -2.10 -20.70 -9.64
N VAL A 440 -3.23 -20.81 -10.33
CA VAL A 440 -3.46 -20.27 -11.68
C VAL A 440 -3.83 -18.79 -11.57
N TYR A 441 -3.42 -17.94 -12.52
CA TYR A 441 -3.72 -16.50 -12.44
C TYR A 441 -4.20 -15.96 -13.79
N SER A 442 -5.31 -15.24 -13.76
CA SER A 442 -5.71 -14.40 -14.89
C SER A 442 -5.04 -13.04 -14.76
N LYS A 443 -4.56 -12.48 -15.87
CA LYS A 443 -4.31 -11.04 -15.96
C LYS A 443 -5.65 -10.31 -15.76
N SER A 444 -5.65 -9.22 -15.01
CA SER A 444 -6.86 -8.48 -14.64
C SER A 444 -6.78 -7.00 -14.98
N LEU A 445 -5.67 -6.32 -14.64
CA LEU A 445 -5.48 -4.90 -14.96
C LEU A 445 -4.02 -4.59 -15.32
N ASP A 446 -3.84 -3.92 -16.45
CA ASP A 446 -2.57 -3.39 -16.94
C ASP A 446 -2.22 -2.04 -16.30
N ARG A 447 -0.91 -1.74 -16.23
CA ARG A 447 -0.35 -0.43 -15.82
C ARG A 447 -0.94 0.12 -14.51
N HIS A 448 -1.18 -0.77 -13.56
CA HIS A 448 -1.67 -0.46 -12.22
C HIS A 448 -0.65 0.36 -11.43
N LEU A 449 -1.08 1.52 -10.92
CA LEU A 449 -0.21 2.46 -10.21
C LEU A 449 0.23 1.89 -8.85
N TYR A 450 1.54 1.71 -8.69
CA TYR A 450 2.17 1.28 -7.44
C TYR A 450 3.60 1.83 -7.39
N THR A 451 3.90 2.73 -6.45
CA THR A 451 5.18 3.46 -6.49
C THR A 451 6.34 2.69 -5.84
N THR A 452 7.46 2.54 -6.58
CA THR A 452 8.74 2.00 -6.09
C THR A 452 9.21 2.69 -4.81
N THR A 453 9.08 4.03 -4.78
CA THR A 453 9.36 4.86 -3.60
C THR A 453 8.07 5.08 -2.81
N GLY A 454 8.09 4.72 -1.53
CA GLY A 454 6.95 4.84 -0.60
C GLY A 454 6.02 3.61 -0.57
N GLY A 455 5.90 2.87 -1.68
CA GLY A 455 5.00 1.71 -1.75
C GLY A 455 3.52 2.10 -1.85
N GLU A 456 3.21 3.27 -2.42
CA GLU A 456 1.88 3.85 -2.45
C GLU A 456 1.06 3.28 -3.60
N THR A 457 -0.19 2.91 -3.33
CA THR A 457 -1.17 2.49 -4.34
C THR A 457 -2.58 2.94 -3.96
N ASP A 458 -3.41 3.18 -4.96
CA ASP A 458 -4.82 3.60 -4.80
C ASP A 458 -5.80 2.41 -4.73
N PHE A 459 -5.31 1.16 -4.75
CA PHE A 459 -6.15 -0.04 -4.74
C PHE A 459 -7.03 -0.10 -3.48
N THR A 460 -8.34 0.00 -3.69
CA THR A 460 -9.37 0.18 -2.67
C THR A 460 -10.47 -0.87 -2.84
N ASN A 461 -10.67 -1.70 -1.81
CA ASN A 461 -11.83 -2.58 -1.70
C ASN A 461 -13.06 -1.75 -1.28
N VAL A 462 -14.13 -1.78 -2.06
CA VAL A 462 -15.37 -1.04 -1.75
C VAL A 462 -16.25 -1.93 -0.87
N THR A 463 -15.95 -1.95 0.43
CA THR A 463 -16.49 -2.94 1.39
C THR A 463 -18.01 -2.93 1.53
N SER A 464 -18.67 -1.83 1.13
CA SER A 464 -20.12 -1.66 1.16
C SER A 464 -20.86 -2.35 0.01
N LEU A 465 -20.18 -2.89 -1.01
CA LEU A 465 -20.80 -3.74 -2.03
C LEU A 465 -19.87 -4.88 -2.52
N ARG A 466 -20.43 -6.08 -2.68
CA ARG A 466 -19.65 -7.30 -2.96
C ARG A 466 -19.01 -7.26 -4.35
N GLY A 467 -17.74 -7.67 -4.43
CA GLY A 467 -17.01 -7.80 -5.70
C GLY A 467 -16.52 -6.48 -6.30
N VAL A 468 -16.74 -5.35 -5.60
CA VAL A 468 -16.40 -4.02 -6.11
C VAL A 468 -15.02 -3.57 -5.61
N TYR A 469 -14.17 -3.15 -6.56
CA TYR A 469 -12.84 -2.60 -6.27
C TYR A 469 -12.57 -1.38 -7.16
N ILE A 470 -11.90 -0.38 -6.61
CA ILE A 470 -11.46 0.83 -7.32
C ILE A 470 -9.93 0.89 -7.25
N THR A 471 -9.26 1.32 -8.32
CA THR A 471 -7.82 1.64 -8.28
C THR A 471 -7.43 2.67 -9.36
N SER A 472 -6.16 3.05 -9.37
CA SER A 472 -5.56 3.95 -10.37
C SER A 472 -4.65 3.20 -11.35
N THR A 473 -4.68 3.61 -12.62
CA THR A 473 -3.82 3.14 -13.71
C THR A 473 -3.06 4.30 -14.34
N LEU A 474 -1.80 4.09 -14.70
CA LEU A 474 -1.00 5.05 -15.46
C LEU A 474 -1.24 4.88 -16.96
N SER A 475 -1.78 5.90 -17.62
CA SER A 475 -1.94 5.98 -19.08
C SER A 475 -0.60 6.07 -19.81
N GLU A 476 -0.58 5.84 -21.12
CA GLU A 476 0.59 6.06 -22.00
C GLU A 476 0.97 7.55 -22.15
N ASP A 477 0.04 8.47 -21.87
CA ASP A 477 0.33 9.92 -21.77
C ASP A 477 0.76 10.35 -20.35
N ASN A 478 1.12 9.39 -19.50
CA ASN A 478 1.47 9.55 -18.08
C ASN A 478 0.38 10.22 -17.22
N SER A 479 -0.84 10.37 -17.74
CA SER A 479 -1.99 10.74 -16.91
C SER A 479 -2.44 9.56 -16.04
N ILE A 480 -3.02 9.85 -14.87
CA ILE A 480 -3.49 8.81 -13.95
C ILE A 480 -5.02 8.74 -14.06
N GLN A 481 -5.53 7.56 -14.36
CA GLN A 481 -6.96 7.30 -14.57
C GLN A 481 -7.49 6.36 -13.49
N SER A 482 -8.73 6.57 -13.05
CA SER A 482 -9.36 5.70 -12.05
C SER A 482 -10.25 4.67 -12.74
N MET A 483 -10.11 3.42 -12.30
CA MET A 483 -10.81 2.26 -12.83
C MET A 483 -11.60 1.60 -11.71
N ILE A 484 -12.80 1.12 -12.03
CA ILE A 484 -13.67 0.33 -11.15
C ILE A 484 -13.97 -1.02 -11.79
N THR A 485 -13.99 -2.07 -10.97
CA THR A 485 -14.54 -3.39 -11.31
C THR A 485 -15.72 -3.67 -10.38
N PHE A 486 -16.73 -4.36 -10.88
CA PHE A 486 -17.89 -4.81 -10.09
C PHE A 486 -17.98 -6.35 -10.01
N ASP A 487 -17.08 -7.05 -10.70
CA ASP A 487 -17.07 -8.50 -10.90
C ASP A 487 -15.77 -9.14 -10.38
N GLN A 488 -15.20 -8.56 -9.32
CA GLN A 488 -14.00 -9.06 -8.63
C GLN A 488 -12.76 -9.13 -9.55
N GLY A 489 -12.62 -8.13 -10.43
CA GLY A 489 -11.49 -7.97 -11.34
C GLY A 489 -11.61 -8.76 -12.65
N GLY A 490 -12.81 -9.23 -13.01
CA GLY A 490 -13.06 -9.84 -14.34
C GLY A 490 -13.05 -8.80 -15.46
N ARG A 491 -13.62 -7.62 -15.19
CA ARG A 491 -13.65 -6.44 -16.07
C ARG A 491 -13.45 -5.16 -15.26
N TRP A 492 -12.70 -4.24 -15.85
CA TRP A 492 -12.49 -2.89 -15.33
C TRP A 492 -13.02 -1.85 -16.32
N GLU A 493 -13.62 -0.78 -15.82
CA GLU A 493 -14.10 0.37 -16.60
C GLU A 493 -13.96 1.69 -15.83
N HIS A 494 -14.16 2.83 -16.50
CA HIS A 494 -14.09 4.14 -15.84
C HIS A 494 -15.34 4.41 -14.99
N LEU A 495 -15.17 5.09 -13.85
CA LEU A 495 -16.30 5.48 -13.01
C LEU A 495 -17.17 6.53 -13.72
N ARG A 496 -18.48 6.28 -13.81
CA ARG A 496 -19.45 7.19 -14.45
C ARG A 496 -19.46 8.55 -13.75
N LYS A 497 -19.20 9.63 -14.51
CA LYS A 497 -19.32 10.99 -13.98
C LYS A 497 -20.74 11.28 -13.45
N PRO A 498 -20.89 12.10 -12.39
CA PRO A 498 -22.20 12.62 -11.99
C PRO A 498 -22.90 13.36 -13.14
N GLU A 499 -24.22 13.23 -13.24
CA GLU A 499 -24.98 13.79 -14.38
C GLU A 499 -24.82 15.31 -14.47
N ASN A 500 -24.95 15.99 -13.32
CA ASN A 500 -24.85 17.45 -13.19
C ASN A 500 -23.40 18.00 -13.18
N SER A 501 -22.38 17.14 -13.10
CA SER A 501 -20.97 17.58 -13.14
C SER A 501 -20.51 17.88 -14.56
N LYS A 502 -19.70 18.93 -14.69
CA LYS A 502 -19.01 19.31 -15.93
C LYS A 502 -17.61 18.73 -15.91
N CYS A 503 -17.06 18.44 -17.09
CA CYS A 503 -15.67 18.04 -17.24
C CYS A 503 -14.73 19.23 -16.96
N ASP A 504 -13.60 18.97 -16.31
CA ASP A 504 -12.60 19.97 -15.95
C ASP A 504 -11.60 20.25 -17.11
N ALA A 505 -10.44 20.83 -16.79
CA ALA A 505 -9.43 21.17 -17.78
C ALA A 505 -8.56 19.98 -18.26
N THR A 506 -8.66 18.81 -17.63
CA THR A 506 -7.99 17.58 -18.11
C THR A 506 -8.71 17.00 -19.33
N ALA A 507 -10.02 17.23 -19.45
CA ALA A 507 -10.86 16.55 -20.42
C ALA A 507 -10.76 17.11 -21.84
N LYS A 508 -10.57 16.21 -22.81
CA LYS A 508 -10.53 16.53 -24.25
C LYS A 508 -11.91 16.96 -24.75
N ASN A 509 -13.00 16.43 -24.18
CA ASN A 509 -14.38 16.87 -24.41
C ASN A 509 -14.95 17.52 -23.13
N LYS A 510 -15.77 18.57 -23.28
CA LYS A 510 -16.39 19.29 -22.14
C LYS A 510 -17.64 18.61 -21.59
N ASN A 511 -18.18 17.61 -22.30
CA ASN A 511 -19.41 16.91 -21.97
C ASN A 511 -19.20 15.41 -21.64
N GLU A 512 -18.15 14.80 -22.22
CA GLU A 512 -17.81 13.39 -22.10
C GLU A 512 -16.48 13.29 -21.34
N CYS A 513 -16.53 12.65 -20.16
CA CYS A 513 -15.43 12.49 -19.22
C CYS A 513 -15.89 11.55 -18.08
N SER A 514 -14.98 11.16 -17.21
CA SER A 514 -15.19 10.19 -16.12
C SER A 514 -15.09 10.86 -14.74
N LEU A 515 -15.43 10.12 -13.68
CA LEU A 515 -15.04 10.46 -12.31
C LEU A 515 -13.68 9.81 -12.00
N HIS A 516 -12.78 10.60 -11.40
CA HIS A 516 -11.47 10.17 -10.93
C HIS A 516 -11.39 10.37 -9.42
N ILE A 517 -10.75 9.42 -8.73
CA ILE A 517 -10.76 9.29 -7.27
C ILE A 517 -9.36 9.57 -6.71
N HIS A 518 -9.30 10.35 -5.65
CA HIS A 518 -8.08 10.57 -4.89
C HIS A 518 -7.98 9.58 -3.71
N ALA A 519 -6.94 8.74 -3.72
CA ALA A 519 -6.57 7.88 -2.60
C ALA A 519 -5.08 8.08 -2.21
N SER A 520 -4.42 7.04 -1.71
CA SER A 520 -3.09 7.07 -1.09
C SER A 520 -2.04 7.84 -1.90
N TYR A 521 -1.97 7.62 -3.22
CA TYR A 521 -1.00 8.29 -4.08
C TYR A 521 -1.25 9.81 -4.13
N SER A 522 -2.51 10.24 -4.23
CA SER A 522 -2.85 11.66 -4.23
C SER A 522 -2.47 12.35 -2.91
N ILE A 523 -2.57 11.63 -1.79
CA ILE A 523 -2.17 12.10 -0.46
C ILE A 523 -0.65 12.17 -0.34
N SER A 524 0.09 11.17 -0.83
CA SER A 524 1.56 11.15 -0.80
C SER A 524 2.18 12.23 -1.69
N GLN A 525 1.54 12.57 -2.82
CA GLN A 525 1.87 13.73 -3.65
C GLN A 525 1.49 15.09 -3.03
N LYS A 526 0.92 15.11 -1.82
CA LYS A 526 0.55 16.31 -1.05
C LYS A 526 -0.47 17.19 -1.77
N LEU A 527 -1.37 16.58 -2.55
CA LEU A 527 -2.59 17.26 -3.01
C LEU A 527 -3.49 17.59 -1.82
N ASN A 528 -4.51 18.44 -2.04
CA ASN A 528 -5.39 18.95 -0.98
C ASN A 528 -6.47 17.91 -0.59
N VAL A 529 -6.03 16.69 -0.26
CA VAL A 529 -6.85 15.49 -0.02
C VAL A 529 -6.70 15.09 1.46
N PRO A 530 -7.67 15.41 2.33
CA PRO A 530 -7.58 15.12 3.76
C PRO A 530 -7.86 13.65 4.13
N MET A 531 -8.58 12.91 3.28
CA MET A 531 -8.95 11.50 3.49
C MET A 531 -9.02 10.74 2.16
N ALA A 532 -8.61 9.46 2.21
CA ALA A 532 -8.84 8.47 1.17
C ALA A 532 -10.34 8.03 1.15
N PRO A 533 -10.77 7.21 0.17
CA PRO A 533 -12.16 6.75 0.10
C PRO A 533 -12.60 5.96 1.34
N LEU A 534 -13.85 6.18 1.77
CA LEU A 534 -14.50 5.49 2.88
C LEU A 534 -15.69 4.67 2.36
N SER A 535 -15.75 3.41 2.79
CA SER A 535 -16.90 2.52 2.66
C SER A 535 -16.94 1.61 3.89
N GLU A 536 -18.13 1.22 4.34
CA GLU A 536 -18.33 0.38 5.53
C GLU A 536 -19.33 -0.75 5.19
N PRO A 537 -19.08 -2.01 5.61
CA PRO A 537 -19.84 -3.17 5.11
C PRO A 537 -21.28 -3.26 5.66
N ASN A 538 -21.59 -2.53 6.72
CA ASN A 538 -22.95 -2.32 7.23
C ASN A 538 -23.71 -1.19 6.53
N ALA A 539 -23.00 -0.24 5.89
CA ALA A 539 -23.55 0.90 5.16
C ALA A 539 -23.70 0.57 3.66
N VAL A 540 -24.59 -0.38 3.35
CA VAL A 540 -24.73 -1.02 2.03
C VAL A 540 -24.80 -0.03 0.87
N GLY A 541 -23.89 -0.16 -0.09
CA GLY A 541 -23.78 0.69 -1.28
C GLY A 541 -23.15 2.06 -1.07
N ILE A 542 -22.91 2.51 0.18
CA ILE A 542 -22.36 3.84 0.44
C ILE A 542 -20.85 3.87 0.20
N VAL A 543 -20.39 4.81 -0.63
CA VAL A 543 -18.97 5.06 -0.92
C VAL A 543 -18.74 6.57 -0.94
N ILE A 544 -17.82 7.09 -0.12
CA ILE A 544 -17.50 8.51 -0.02
C ILE A 544 -16.04 8.74 -0.39
N ALA A 545 -15.76 9.66 -1.31
CA ALA A 545 -14.40 9.90 -1.79
C ALA A 545 -14.15 11.34 -2.25
N HIS A 546 -12.91 11.81 -2.13
CA HIS A 546 -12.44 13.00 -2.86
C HIS A 546 -12.24 12.66 -4.35
N GLY A 547 -12.57 13.59 -5.25
CA GLY A 547 -12.39 13.33 -6.68
C GLY A 547 -12.38 14.55 -7.61
N SER A 548 -12.12 14.27 -8.88
CA SER A 548 -12.17 15.21 -10.01
C SER A 548 -12.94 14.61 -11.18
N VAL A 549 -13.65 15.44 -11.95
CA VAL A 549 -14.44 14.99 -13.11
C VAL A 549 -13.75 15.45 -14.39
N GLY A 550 -13.20 14.52 -15.16
CA GLY A 550 -12.21 14.80 -16.20
C GLY A 550 -11.79 13.55 -16.99
N ASP A 551 -10.69 13.63 -17.74
CA ASP A 551 -10.07 12.45 -18.39
C ASP A 551 -8.99 11.81 -17.49
N ALA A 552 -8.61 12.47 -16.38
CA ALA A 552 -7.58 12.05 -15.44
C ALA A 552 -7.81 12.61 -14.02
N ILE A 553 -7.03 12.13 -13.04
CA ILE A 553 -6.90 12.74 -11.71
C ILE A 553 -6.34 14.18 -11.88
N SER A 554 -7.07 15.16 -11.34
CA SER A 554 -6.73 16.58 -11.46
C SER A 554 -5.94 17.07 -10.24
N VAL A 555 -4.97 17.96 -10.44
CA VAL A 555 -4.20 18.59 -9.34
C VAL A 555 -4.91 19.79 -8.70
N MET A 556 -6.17 20.02 -9.04
CA MET A 556 -7.02 21.05 -8.44
C MET A 556 -7.46 20.64 -7.03
N VAL A 557 -7.98 21.60 -6.25
CA VAL A 557 -8.61 21.30 -4.96
C VAL A 557 -9.89 20.47 -5.23
N PRO A 558 -10.01 19.25 -4.66
CA PRO A 558 -11.10 18.34 -5.00
C PRO A 558 -12.41 18.69 -4.29
N ASP A 559 -13.52 18.26 -4.89
CA ASP A 559 -14.81 18.14 -4.21
C ASP A 559 -14.94 16.74 -3.59
N VAL A 560 -15.90 16.56 -2.68
CA VAL A 560 -16.29 15.23 -2.19
C VAL A 560 -17.47 14.69 -2.99
N TYR A 561 -17.37 13.44 -3.42
CA TYR A 561 -18.38 12.69 -4.14
C TYR A 561 -18.88 11.52 -3.28
N ILE A 562 -20.14 11.16 -3.48
CA ILE A 562 -20.79 10.02 -2.86
C ILE A 562 -21.46 9.14 -3.91
N SER A 563 -21.35 7.84 -3.74
CA SER A 563 -22.23 6.84 -4.35
C SER A 563 -23.05 6.18 -3.26
N ASP A 564 -24.31 5.87 -3.57
CA ASP A 564 -25.23 5.10 -2.75
C ASP A 564 -25.55 3.72 -3.36
N ASP A 565 -24.92 3.34 -4.48
CA ASP A 565 -25.16 2.10 -5.22
C ASP A 565 -23.91 1.23 -5.40
N GLY A 566 -22.83 1.53 -4.67
CA GLY A 566 -21.55 0.83 -4.77
C GLY A 566 -20.67 1.28 -5.94
N GLY A 567 -20.93 2.46 -6.53
CA GLY A 567 -20.06 3.11 -7.50
C GLY A 567 -20.53 3.09 -8.95
N TYR A 568 -21.75 2.58 -9.22
CA TYR A 568 -22.38 2.62 -10.55
C TYR A 568 -22.86 4.05 -10.91
N SER A 569 -23.37 4.78 -9.93
CA SER A 569 -23.70 6.20 -10.05
C SER A 569 -23.16 7.02 -8.88
N TRP A 570 -22.87 8.28 -9.15
CA TRP A 570 -22.20 9.21 -8.24
C TRP A 570 -22.89 10.57 -8.25
N ALA A 571 -22.92 11.21 -7.08
CA ALA A 571 -23.31 12.61 -6.90
C ALA A 571 -22.16 13.41 -6.27
N LYS A 572 -22.09 14.72 -6.53
CA LYS A 572 -21.28 15.59 -5.66
C LYS A 572 -21.98 15.68 -4.30
N MET A 573 -21.25 15.36 -3.24
CA MET A 573 -21.74 15.37 -1.85
C MET A 573 -21.54 16.74 -1.21
N LEU A 574 -20.32 17.29 -1.30
CA LEU A 574 -19.92 18.57 -0.74
C LEU A 574 -18.92 19.28 -1.67
N GLU A 575 -18.95 20.61 -1.70
CA GLU A 575 -17.97 21.41 -2.44
C GLU A 575 -16.70 21.63 -1.61
N GLY A 576 -15.53 21.39 -2.21
CA GLY A 576 -14.24 21.40 -1.52
C GLY A 576 -13.99 20.21 -0.58
N PRO A 577 -12.73 20.05 -0.10
CA PRO A 577 -12.31 18.87 0.66
C PRO A 577 -12.86 18.85 2.08
N HIS A 578 -13.26 17.67 2.53
CA HIS A 578 -13.81 17.45 3.87
C HIS A 578 -13.28 16.15 4.48
N TYR A 579 -13.11 16.12 5.80
CA TYR A 579 -13.05 14.87 6.55
C TYR A 579 -14.48 14.35 6.69
N TYR A 580 -14.69 13.04 6.56
CA TYR A 580 -16.01 12.41 6.62
C TYR A 580 -16.01 11.14 7.46
N THR A 581 -17.17 10.80 8.02
CA THR A 581 -17.39 9.58 8.81
C THR A 581 -18.83 9.09 8.66
N ILE A 582 -18.99 7.77 8.58
CA ILE A 582 -20.30 7.10 8.57
C ILE A 582 -20.61 6.66 10.01
N LEU A 583 -21.84 6.86 10.45
CA LEU A 583 -22.35 6.48 11.78
C LEU A 583 -23.67 5.70 11.62
N ASP A 584 -24.03 4.96 12.67
CA ASP A 584 -25.26 4.15 12.76
C ASP A 584 -25.58 3.35 11.46
N SER A 585 -24.57 2.64 10.94
CA SER A 585 -24.66 1.82 9.71
C SER A 585 -25.14 2.56 8.46
N GLY A 586 -24.90 3.88 8.37
CA GLY A 586 -25.37 4.73 7.26
C GLY A 586 -26.53 5.66 7.63
N GLY A 587 -27.13 5.50 8.82
CA GLY A 587 -28.20 6.39 9.32
C GLY A 587 -27.77 7.84 9.49
N ILE A 588 -26.47 8.11 9.69
CA ILE A 588 -25.91 9.47 9.66
C ILE A 588 -24.58 9.49 8.92
N ILE A 589 -24.38 10.49 8.07
CA ILE A 589 -23.07 10.86 7.51
C ILE A 589 -22.65 12.21 8.09
N VAL A 590 -21.42 12.27 8.61
CA VAL A 590 -20.81 13.46 9.22
C VAL A 590 -19.68 13.99 8.33
N ALA A 591 -19.52 15.32 8.27
CA ALA A 591 -18.39 15.96 7.60
C ALA A 591 -17.85 17.22 8.32
N ILE A 592 -16.53 17.42 8.25
CA ILE A 592 -15.80 18.62 8.69
C ILE A 592 -15.03 19.21 7.50
N GLU A 593 -15.13 20.52 7.30
CA GLU A 593 -14.43 21.23 6.22
C GLU A 593 -12.91 21.27 6.44
N HIS A 594 -12.12 20.82 5.46
CA HIS A 594 -10.65 20.91 5.56
C HIS A 594 -10.18 22.33 5.24
N SER A 595 -9.74 23.04 6.27
CA SER A 595 -9.36 24.45 6.19
C SER A 595 -8.03 24.74 6.88
N ASN A 596 -7.28 25.71 6.34
CA ASN A 596 -6.06 26.27 6.95
C ASN A 596 -6.37 27.32 8.04
N ARG A 597 -7.64 27.46 8.44
CA ARG A 597 -8.11 28.34 9.51
C ARG A 597 -8.85 27.53 10.57
N PRO A 598 -8.96 28.03 11.81
CA PRO A 598 -9.80 27.42 12.83
C PRO A 598 -11.25 27.23 12.37
N ILE A 599 -11.86 26.10 12.73
CA ILE A 599 -13.26 25.76 12.43
C ILE A 599 -14.04 25.48 13.72
N ASN A 600 -15.35 25.69 13.67
CA ASN A 600 -16.29 25.41 14.77
C ASN A 600 -17.64 24.85 14.30
N VAL A 601 -17.70 24.40 13.03
CA VAL A 601 -18.91 23.89 12.39
C VAL A 601 -18.70 22.43 11.98
N ILE A 602 -19.71 21.61 12.26
CA ILE A 602 -19.85 20.24 11.76
C ILE A 602 -21.07 20.17 10.84
N LYS A 603 -20.94 19.46 9.73
CA LYS A 603 -22.01 19.20 8.76
C LYS A 603 -22.51 17.77 8.98
N PHE A 604 -23.83 17.54 8.94
CA PHE A 604 -24.40 16.19 9.01
C PHE A 604 -25.57 16.01 8.03
N SER A 605 -25.79 14.76 7.62
CA SER A 605 -26.89 14.29 6.77
C SER A 605 -27.49 13.02 7.39
N THR A 606 -28.80 12.83 7.25
CA THR A 606 -29.55 11.63 7.66
C THR A 606 -30.26 10.98 6.47
N ASP A 607 -29.77 11.22 5.24
CA ASP A 607 -30.44 10.88 3.99
C ASP A 607 -29.46 10.36 2.90
N GLU A 608 -28.42 9.65 3.33
CA GLU A 608 -27.29 9.18 2.49
C GLU A 608 -26.61 10.33 1.72
N GLY A 609 -26.37 11.46 2.40
CA GLY A 609 -25.56 12.58 1.91
C GLY A 609 -26.26 13.52 0.93
N GLN A 610 -27.59 13.47 0.81
CA GLN A 610 -28.33 14.27 -0.16
C GLN A 610 -28.66 15.69 0.31
N CYS A 611 -29.08 15.87 1.56
CA CYS A 611 -29.32 17.14 2.22
C CYS A 611 -28.45 17.26 3.48
N TRP A 612 -27.92 18.47 3.73
CA TRP A 612 -26.96 18.71 4.80
C TRP A 612 -27.43 19.81 5.76
N GLN A 613 -27.26 19.58 7.06
CA GLN A 613 -27.45 20.56 8.12
C GLN A 613 -26.11 20.94 8.74
N SER A 614 -25.94 22.22 9.08
CA SER A 614 -24.72 22.75 9.72
C SER A 614 -24.98 23.06 11.19
N TYR A 615 -24.19 22.48 12.08
CA TYR A 615 -24.25 22.70 13.52
C TYR A 615 -22.95 23.36 14.03
N VAL A 616 -23.09 24.38 14.88
CA VAL A 616 -21.96 25.08 15.51
C VAL A 616 -21.65 24.38 16.83
N PHE A 617 -20.58 23.58 16.88
CA PHE A 617 -20.26 22.75 18.03
C PHE A 617 -19.46 23.49 19.13
N THR A 618 -18.90 24.66 18.83
CA THR A 618 -18.20 25.50 19.82
C THR A 618 -18.24 26.99 19.47
N GLN A 619 -18.09 27.84 20.49
CA GLN A 619 -17.93 29.29 20.33
C GLN A 619 -16.46 29.69 20.10
N GLU A 620 -15.50 28.82 20.47
CA GLU A 620 -14.06 29.04 20.29
C GLU A 620 -13.52 28.12 19.19
N PRO A 621 -13.28 28.62 17.97
CA PRO A 621 -12.80 27.79 16.86
C PRO A 621 -11.45 27.12 17.12
N ILE A 622 -11.31 25.90 16.62
CA ILE A 622 -10.12 25.07 16.79
C ILE A 622 -9.41 24.81 15.48
N TYR A 623 -8.09 24.71 15.51
CA TYR A 623 -7.32 24.09 14.43
C TYR A 623 -7.60 22.59 14.48
N PHE A 624 -8.51 22.13 13.61
CA PHE A 624 -8.92 20.75 13.48
C PHE A 624 -7.76 19.84 13.05
N THR A 625 -7.70 18.63 13.59
CA THR A 625 -6.68 17.62 13.26
C THR A 625 -7.25 16.26 12.87
N GLY A 626 -8.45 15.88 13.32
CA GLY A 626 -9.03 14.58 12.98
C GLY A 626 -10.42 14.32 13.57
N LEU A 627 -11.07 13.28 13.03
CA LEU A 627 -12.28 12.68 13.58
C LEU A 627 -11.94 11.34 14.23
N ALA A 628 -12.63 10.98 15.31
CA ALA A 628 -12.56 9.64 15.90
C ALA A 628 -13.97 9.12 16.24
N SER A 629 -14.28 7.91 15.77
CA SER A 629 -15.52 7.17 16.03
C SER A 629 -15.20 5.71 16.34
N GLU A 630 -16.16 4.99 16.92
CA GLU A 630 -16.05 3.55 17.18
C GLU A 630 -15.90 2.79 15.85
N PRO A 631 -14.88 1.93 15.67
CA PRO A 631 -14.68 1.16 14.44
C PRO A 631 -15.90 0.33 14.04
N GLY A 632 -16.15 0.19 12.74
CA GLY A 632 -17.31 -0.52 12.20
C GLY A 632 -18.61 0.30 12.17
N ALA A 633 -18.54 1.62 12.36
CA ALA A 633 -19.62 2.58 12.07
C ALA A 633 -20.98 2.32 12.75
N ARG A 634 -21.01 1.62 13.90
CA ARG A 634 -22.23 1.29 14.67
C ARG A 634 -22.61 2.31 15.74
N SER A 635 -21.72 3.23 16.10
CA SER A 635 -22.00 4.26 17.11
C SER A 635 -22.67 5.49 16.51
N MET A 636 -23.38 6.24 17.37
CA MET A 636 -23.86 7.60 17.09
C MET A 636 -22.95 8.68 17.71
N ASN A 637 -21.79 8.28 18.26
CA ASN A 637 -20.85 9.20 18.90
C ASN A 637 -19.67 9.51 17.97
N ILE A 638 -19.34 10.79 17.82
CA ILE A 638 -18.20 11.28 17.04
C ILE A 638 -17.38 12.29 17.85
N SER A 639 -16.08 12.07 17.98
CA SER A 639 -15.14 13.01 18.61
C SER A 639 -14.42 13.85 17.55
N ILE A 640 -14.62 15.16 17.59
CA ILE A 640 -13.89 16.15 16.79
C ILE A 640 -12.62 16.54 17.55
N TRP A 641 -11.44 16.36 16.95
CA TRP A 641 -10.15 16.67 17.57
C TRP A 641 -9.48 17.89 16.95
N GLY A 642 -8.77 18.66 17.80
CA GLY A 642 -7.94 19.77 17.36
C GLY A 642 -7.20 20.44 18.52
N PHE A 643 -6.66 21.63 18.27
CA PHE A 643 -6.02 22.47 19.28
C PHE A 643 -6.48 23.94 19.20
N THR A 644 -6.41 24.64 20.34
CA THR A 644 -6.83 26.04 20.45
C THR A 644 -5.81 27.01 19.85
N GLU A 645 -6.25 28.22 19.45
CA GLU A 645 -5.39 29.22 18.79
C GLU A 645 -4.40 29.94 19.75
N SER A 646 -4.52 29.74 21.07
CA SER A 646 -3.72 30.44 22.08
C SER A 646 -2.21 30.34 21.83
N PHE A 647 -1.57 31.49 21.61
CA PHE A 647 -0.11 31.61 21.43
C PHE A 647 0.70 31.26 22.68
N ILE A 648 0.06 31.21 23.86
CA ILE A 648 0.72 30.97 25.15
C ILE A 648 0.53 29.50 25.58
N THR A 649 -0.62 28.90 25.27
CA THR A 649 -0.99 27.52 25.63
C THR A 649 -1.78 26.86 24.51
N ARG A 650 -1.09 26.23 23.54
CA ARG A 650 -1.74 25.33 22.58
C ARG A 650 -2.17 24.05 23.31
N GLN A 651 -3.39 24.05 23.85
CA GLN A 651 -3.99 22.87 24.46
C GLN A 651 -4.71 22.04 23.40
N TRP A 652 -4.56 20.72 23.49
CA TRP A 652 -5.37 19.77 22.74
C TRP A 652 -6.80 19.78 23.31
N VAL A 653 -7.79 19.65 22.44
CA VAL A 653 -9.20 19.63 22.82
C VAL A 653 -9.97 18.66 21.93
N SER A 654 -10.93 17.96 22.55
CA SER A 654 -11.89 17.10 21.87
C SER A 654 -13.31 17.58 22.15
N TYR A 655 -14.17 17.53 21.14
CA TYR A 655 -15.61 17.78 21.25
C TYR A 655 -16.35 16.54 20.77
N THR A 656 -16.97 15.82 21.69
CA THR A 656 -17.69 14.57 21.40
C THR A 656 -19.19 14.80 21.36
N ILE A 657 -19.77 14.57 20.18
CA ILE A 657 -21.18 14.79 19.88
C ILE A 657 -21.89 13.44 19.80
N ASP A 658 -23.03 13.33 20.47
CA ASP A 658 -23.90 12.15 20.46
C ASP A 658 -25.22 12.46 19.75
N PHE A 659 -25.49 11.74 18.66
CA PHE A 659 -26.64 11.97 17.80
C PHE A 659 -27.94 11.26 18.23
N LYS A 660 -27.97 10.60 19.40
CA LYS A 660 -29.18 9.93 19.93
C LYS A 660 -30.46 10.80 19.94
N ASP A 661 -30.35 12.10 20.22
CA ASP A 661 -31.51 13.02 20.28
C ASP A 661 -31.82 13.62 18.89
N ILE A 662 -31.07 13.27 17.85
CA ILE A 662 -31.41 13.50 16.44
C ILE A 662 -32.19 12.30 15.88
N LEU A 663 -31.79 11.08 16.22
CA LEU A 663 -32.46 9.83 15.83
C LEU A 663 -33.25 9.23 17.00
N GLU A 664 -34.19 10.00 17.57
CA GLU A 664 -34.97 9.64 18.78
C GLU A 664 -35.86 8.39 18.64
N ARG A 665 -36.07 7.89 17.42
CA ARG A 665 -36.92 6.74 17.10
C ARG A 665 -36.07 5.67 16.43
N ASN A 666 -36.17 4.43 16.91
CA ASN A 666 -35.59 3.26 16.23
C ASN A 666 -36.34 2.98 14.92
N CYS A 667 -35.65 2.45 13.91
CA CYS A 667 -36.28 2.09 12.65
C CYS A 667 -37.20 0.87 12.78
N GLU A 668 -38.30 0.87 12.02
CA GLU A 668 -39.30 -0.20 11.94
C GLU A 668 -39.30 -0.78 10.51
N GLU A 669 -39.99 -1.91 10.26
CA GLU A 669 -39.94 -2.58 8.94
C GLU A 669 -40.35 -1.66 7.78
N ASP A 670 -41.32 -0.76 8.00
CA ASP A 670 -41.78 0.24 7.01
C ASP A 670 -40.70 1.27 6.64
N ASP A 671 -39.69 1.51 7.49
CA ASP A 671 -38.56 2.41 7.18
C ASP A 671 -37.58 1.82 6.16
N TYR A 672 -37.64 0.51 5.93
CA TYR A 672 -36.78 -0.17 4.96
C TYR A 672 -37.44 -0.31 3.60
N THR A 673 -36.63 -0.37 2.55
CA THR A 673 -37.06 -0.62 1.17
C THR A 673 -36.21 -1.72 0.54
N THR A 674 -36.84 -2.55 -0.29
CA THR A 674 -36.12 -3.56 -1.08
C THR A 674 -35.26 -2.88 -2.15
N TRP A 675 -33.98 -3.24 -2.20
CA TRP A 675 -33.02 -2.78 -3.20
C TRP A 675 -32.28 -3.97 -3.81
N LEU A 676 -32.20 -4.04 -5.14
CA LEU A 676 -31.44 -5.06 -5.87
C LEU A 676 -30.02 -4.53 -6.13
N ALA A 677 -29.02 -5.20 -5.59
CA ALA A 677 -27.62 -4.89 -5.86
C ALA A 677 -27.25 -5.14 -7.33
N HIS A 678 -26.34 -4.34 -7.87
CA HIS A 678 -25.82 -4.46 -9.25
C HIS A 678 -26.89 -4.38 -10.35
N SER A 679 -28.05 -3.79 -10.07
CA SER A 679 -29.12 -3.58 -11.06
C SER A 679 -28.69 -2.54 -12.10
N THR A 680 -28.73 -2.94 -13.37
CA THR A 680 -28.27 -2.15 -14.54
C THR A 680 -29.32 -2.12 -15.66
N ASP A 681 -30.07 -3.21 -15.87
CA ASP A 681 -31.29 -3.23 -16.69
C ASP A 681 -32.38 -4.08 -16.00
N PRO A 682 -33.31 -3.46 -15.27
CA PRO A 682 -34.44 -4.14 -14.62
C PRO A 682 -35.37 -4.93 -15.56
N GLY A 683 -35.19 -4.85 -16.89
CA GLY A 683 -35.86 -5.70 -17.87
C GLY A 683 -35.20 -7.06 -18.11
N ASP A 684 -33.92 -7.26 -17.74
CA ASP A 684 -33.19 -8.51 -17.97
C ASP A 684 -33.42 -9.51 -16.82
N TYR A 685 -33.63 -10.78 -17.18
CA TYR A 685 -33.59 -11.90 -16.24
C TYR A 685 -32.23 -12.02 -15.54
N LYS A 686 -31.11 -11.64 -16.18
CA LYS A 686 -29.77 -11.61 -15.58
C LYS A 686 -29.51 -10.41 -14.65
N ASP A 687 -30.42 -9.43 -14.54
CA ASP A 687 -30.13 -8.16 -13.84
C ASP A 687 -29.63 -8.36 -12.39
N GLY A 688 -28.51 -7.76 -12.02
CA GLY A 688 -27.91 -7.95 -10.69
C GLY A 688 -27.19 -9.30 -10.45
N CYS A 689 -27.05 -10.18 -11.45
CA CYS A 689 -26.22 -11.39 -11.33
C CYS A 689 -24.72 -11.03 -11.34
N ILE A 690 -24.05 -11.11 -10.18
CA ILE A 690 -22.60 -10.97 -10.06
C ILE A 690 -22.01 -12.20 -9.38
N LEU A 691 -21.02 -12.83 -10.03
CA LEU A 691 -20.43 -14.11 -9.59
C LEU A 691 -21.54 -15.17 -9.34
N GLY A 692 -22.46 -15.29 -10.30
CA GLY A 692 -23.47 -16.33 -10.31
C GLY A 692 -24.67 -16.17 -9.36
N TYR A 693 -24.81 -15.06 -8.64
CA TYR A 693 -26.02 -14.78 -7.85
C TYR A 693 -26.32 -13.28 -7.70
N LYS A 694 -27.60 -12.98 -7.49
CA LYS A 694 -28.12 -11.67 -7.10
C LYS A 694 -28.21 -11.55 -5.59
N GLU A 695 -28.14 -10.34 -5.06
CA GLU A 695 -28.43 -10.05 -3.65
C GLU A 695 -29.46 -8.92 -3.56
N GLN A 696 -30.63 -9.22 -3.00
CA GLN A 696 -31.66 -8.22 -2.69
C GLN A 696 -31.57 -7.86 -1.21
N PHE A 697 -31.36 -6.58 -0.91
CA PHE A 697 -31.21 -6.03 0.43
C PHE A 697 -32.48 -5.34 0.90
N LEU A 698 -32.68 -5.28 2.21
CA LEU A 698 -33.48 -4.23 2.84
C LEU A 698 -32.54 -3.10 3.24
N ARG A 699 -32.78 -1.89 2.71
CA ARG A 699 -32.00 -0.67 3.02
C ARG A 699 -32.90 0.40 3.60
N LEU A 700 -32.35 1.19 4.52
CA LEU A 700 -33.05 2.32 5.12
C LEU A 700 -33.48 3.32 4.01
N ARG A 701 -34.73 3.80 4.06
CA ARG A 701 -35.21 4.85 3.17
C ARG A 701 -34.52 6.16 3.54
N LYS A 702 -34.03 6.89 2.54
CA LYS A 702 -33.46 8.25 2.69
C LYS A 702 -34.43 9.27 3.33
N SER A 703 -35.74 8.99 3.30
CA SER A 703 -36.79 9.80 3.95
C SER A 703 -37.05 9.42 5.41
N SER A 704 -36.52 8.29 5.88
CA SER A 704 -36.76 7.74 7.21
C SER A 704 -35.66 8.15 8.17
N VAL A 705 -35.93 9.21 8.94
CA VAL A 705 -35.05 9.66 10.03
C VAL A 705 -35.32 8.80 11.27
N CYS A 706 -34.53 7.74 11.43
CA CYS A 706 -34.58 6.80 12.55
C CYS A 706 -33.23 6.13 12.77
N GLN A 707 -33.04 5.52 13.94
CA GLN A 707 -31.83 4.76 14.28
C GLN A 707 -31.94 3.30 13.82
N ASN A 708 -30.97 2.82 13.05
CA ASN A 708 -30.81 1.39 12.70
C ASN A 708 -30.49 0.53 13.93
N GLY A 709 -29.67 1.06 14.84
CA GLY A 709 -29.27 0.37 16.08
C GLY A 709 -27.93 -0.34 16.00
N ARG A 710 -27.32 -0.60 17.17
CA ARG A 710 -26.01 -1.25 17.26
C ARG A 710 -26.03 -2.72 16.87
N ASP A 711 -27.15 -3.37 17.11
CA ASP A 711 -27.46 -4.76 16.77
C ASP A 711 -27.99 -4.92 15.35
N TYR A 712 -28.05 -3.85 14.54
CA TYR A 712 -28.45 -3.89 13.13
C TYR A 712 -27.67 -4.95 12.33
N VAL A 713 -28.41 -5.87 11.73
CA VAL A 713 -27.91 -6.88 10.79
C VAL A 713 -28.41 -6.55 9.40
N VAL A 714 -27.49 -6.48 8.44
CA VAL A 714 -27.82 -6.25 7.03
C VAL A 714 -28.67 -7.40 6.49
N ALA A 715 -29.98 -7.19 6.41
CA ALA A 715 -30.93 -8.16 5.90
C ALA A 715 -30.83 -8.26 4.37
N LYS A 716 -30.45 -9.43 3.86
CA LYS A 716 -30.31 -9.70 2.43
C LYS A 716 -30.75 -11.11 2.04
N GLN A 717 -31.31 -11.24 0.84
CA GLN A 717 -31.78 -12.49 0.26
C GLN A 717 -31.00 -12.78 -1.04
N PRO A 718 -30.23 -13.88 -1.11
CA PRO A 718 -29.53 -14.28 -2.32
C PRO A 718 -30.47 -15.00 -3.29
N SER A 719 -30.36 -14.71 -4.59
CA SER A 719 -31.05 -15.43 -5.66
C SER A 719 -30.04 -15.97 -6.67
N VAL A 720 -29.93 -17.29 -6.78
CA VAL A 720 -28.93 -17.96 -7.63
C VAL A 720 -29.26 -17.80 -9.12
N CYS A 721 -28.25 -17.49 -9.92
CA CYS A 721 -28.36 -17.35 -11.37
C CYS A 721 -27.96 -18.64 -12.10
N PRO A 722 -28.52 -18.92 -13.29
CA PRO A 722 -28.02 -19.99 -14.16
C PRO A 722 -26.64 -19.63 -14.71
N CYS A 723 -25.71 -20.58 -14.75
CA CYS A 723 -24.36 -20.33 -15.26
C CYS A 723 -24.36 -19.97 -16.75
N SER A 724 -23.45 -19.09 -17.13
CA SER A 724 -23.10 -18.71 -18.50
C SER A 724 -21.60 -18.91 -18.73
N LEU A 725 -21.04 -18.47 -19.87
CA LEU A 725 -19.58 -18.46 -20.06
C LEU A 725 -18.88 -17.37 -19.24
N GLU A 726 -19.61 -16.33 -18.82
CA GLU A 726 -19.07 -15.18 -18.08
C GLU A 726 -18.66 -15.59 -16.65
N ASP A 727 -19.38 -16.53 -16.04
CA ASP A 727 -19.12 -17.13 -14.72
C ASP A 727 -17.85 -18.04 -14.68
N PHE A 728 -17.10 -18.13 -15.79
CA PHE A 728 -15.85 -18.89 -15.92
C PHE A 728 -14.70 -18.01 -16.42
N LEU A 729 -13.52 -18.28 -15.86
CA LEU A 729 -12.22 -17.84 -16.37
C LEU A 729 -11.66 -18.89 -17.35
N CYS A 730 -10.71 -18.47 -18.19
CA CYS A 730 -9.86 -19.43 -18.88
C CYS A 730 -8.91 -20.08 -17.88
N ASP A 731 -8.73 -21.39 -18.02
CA ASP A 731 -7.74 -22.12 -17.24
C ASP A 731 -6.37 -22.12 -17.96
N PHE A 732 -5.33 -22.64 -17.30
CA PHE A 732 -3.96 -22.59 -17.80
C PHE A 732 -3.81 -22.99 -19.29
N GLY A 733 -3.11 -22.17 -20.07
CA GLY A 733 -2.85 -22.40 -21.50
C GLY A 733 -4.03 -22.11 -22.44
N TYR A 734 -5.10 -21.48 -21.94
CA TYR A 734 -6.21 -20.93 -22.73
C TYR A 734 -6.30 -19.41 -22.54
N PHE A 735 -6.98 -18.71 -23.46
CA PHE A 735 -7.19 -17.26 -23.39
C PHE A 735 -8.51 -16.85 -24.06
N ARG A 736 -9.03 -15.66 -23.75
CA ARG A 736 -10.13 -15.03 -24.51
C ARG A 736 -9.54 -14.11 -25.58
N PRO A 737 -9.87 -14.31 -26.88
CA PRO A 737 -9.69 -13.29 -27.90
C PRO A 737 -10.53 -12.04 -27.60
N GLU A 738 -10.14 -10.89 -28.15
CA GLU A 738 -10.91 -9.64 -28.02
C GLU A 738 -12.37 -9.84 -28.47
N ASN A 739 -13.31 -9.36 -27.65
CA ASN A 739 -14.77 -9.48 -27.87
C ASN A 739 -15.33 -10.92 -27.91
N ALA A 740 -14.56 -11.94 -27.51
CA ALA A 740 -15.01 -13.33 -27.45
C ALA A 740 -15.19 -13.81 -25.99
N SER A 741 -16.35 -14.41 -25.69
CA SER A 741 -16.61 -15.06 -24.39
C SER A 741 -16.02 -16.47 -24.29
N GLU A 742 -15.70 -17.11 -25.42
CA GLU A 742 -15.13 -18.46 -25.47
C GLU A 742 -13.61 -18.44 -25.20
N CYS A 743 -13.15 -19.27 -24.26
CA CYS A 743 -11.73 -19.50 -24.02
C CYS A 743 -11.16 -20.44 -25.09
N VAL A 744 -10.20 -19.99 -25.88
CA VAL A 744 -9.54 -20.79 -26.92
C VAL A 744 -8.14 -21.21 -26.48
N GLU A 745 -7.65 -22.35 -26.97
CA GLU A 745 -6.33 -22.86 -26.60
C GLU A 745 -5.24 -21.96 -27.19
N GLN A 746 -4.27 -21.53 -26.37
CA GLN A 746 -3.18 -20.68 -26.84
C GLN A 746 -2.33 -21.41 -27.90
N PRO A 747 -1.93 -20.77 -29.02
CA PRO A 747 -1.11 -21.44 -30.04
C PRO A 747 0.25 -21.91 -29.48
N GLU A 748 0.93 -21.05 -28.73
CA GLU A 748 2.26 -21.28 -28.16
C GLU A 748 2.32 -20.72 -26.73
N LEU A 749 2.75 -21.52 -25.76
CA LEU A 749 3.00 -21.08 -24.38
C LEU A 749 4.33 -20.29 -24.33
N LYS A 750 4.36 -19.12 -23.70
CA LYS A 750 5.54 -18.23 -23.68
C LYS A 750 5.82 -17.66 -22.29
N GLY A 751 7.08 -17.28 -22.04
CA GLY A 751 7.54 -16.71 -20.76
C GLY A 751 7.12 -17.57 -19.56
N HIS A 752 6.50 -16.93 -18.57
CA HIS A 752 6.08 -17.56 -17.33
C HIS A 752 5.08 -18.73 -17.51
N GLU A 753 4.28 -18.74 -18.58
CA GLU A 753 3.35 -19.84 -18.88
C GLU A 753 4.10 -21.09 -19.37
N LEU A 754 5.17 -20.90 -20.14
CA LEU A 754 6.06 -21.98 -20.54
C LEU A 754 6.83 -22.54 -19.33
N GLU A 755 7.29 -21.67 -18.43
CA GLU A 755 7.92 -22.10 -17.17
C GLU A 755 6.96 -22.89 -16.29
N PHE A 756 5.72 -22.43 -16.12
CA PHE A 756 4.69 -23.17 -15.39
C PHE A 756 4.41 -24.55 -16.02
N CYS A 757 4.41 -24.65 -17.36
CA CYS A 757 4.26 -25.94 -18.05
C CYS A 757 5.44 -26.90 -17.85
N LEU A 758 6.65 -26.38 -17.70
CA LEU A 758 7.87 -27.19 -17.53
C LEU A 758 8.13 -27.59 -16.07
N TYR A 759 7.80 -26.72 -15.11
CA TYR A 759 8.14 -26.89 -13.68
C TYR A 759 6.92 -27.07 -12.76
N GLY A 760 5.70 -26.87 -13.25
CA GLY A 760 4.45 -27.07 -12.51
C GLY A 760 4.10 -28.54 -12.31
N LYS A 761 3.20 -28.80 -11.35
CA LYS A 761 2.65 -30.14 -11.09
C LYS A 761 1.66 -30.54 -12.19
N GLU A 762 1.64 -31.82 -12.53
CA GLU A 762 0.80 -32.36 -13.63
C GLU A 762 -0.72 -32.18 -13.38
N GLU A 763 -1.12 -32.16 -12.11
CA GLU A 763 -2.49 -31.82 -11.62
C GLU A 763 -2.93 -30.37 -11.88
N HIS A 764 -2.04 -29.50 -12.35
CA HIS A 764 -2.36 -28.12 -12.76
C HIS A 764 -2.18 -27.91 -14.28
N LEU A 765 -1.67 -28.92 -14.99
CA LEU A 765 -1.44 -28.90 -16.45
C LEU A 765 -2.49 -29.73 -17.20
N THR A 766 -3.42 -30.36 -16.47
CA THR A 766 -4.52 -31.17 -16.98
C THR A 766 -5.82 -30.37 -16.89
N THR A 767 -6.35 -29.91 -18.02
CA THR A 767 -7.48 -28.97 -18.06
C THR A 767 -8.41 -29.14 -19.26
N ASN A 768 -9.69 -28.79 -19.08
CA ASN A 768 -10.69 -28.60 -20.15
C ASN A 768 -10.65 -27.19 -20.78
N GLY A 769 -9.84 -26.27 -20.23
CA GLY A 769 -9.68 -24.88 -20.65
C GLY A 769 -10.61 -23.87 -19.98
N TYR A 770 -11.42 -24.29 -19.00
CA TYR A 770 -12.34 -23.42 -18.26
C TYR A 770 -12.37 -23.75 -16.76
N ARG A 771 -12.26 -22.74 -15.92
CA ARG A 771 -12.40 -22.87 -14.47
C ARG A 771 -13.37 -21.81 -13.97
N LYS A 772 -14.23 -22.17 -13.01
CA LYS A 772 -15.22 -21.23 -12.45
C LYS A 772 -14.52 -20.04 -11.78
N ILE A 773 -15.12 -18.85 -11.82
CA ILE A 773 -14.56 -17.71 -11.04
C ILE A 773 -14.63 -18.08 -9.54
N PRO A 774 -13.58 -17.85 -8.73
CA PRO A 774 -13.64 -18.11 -7.30
C PRO A 774 -14.68 -17.24 -6.59
N GLY A 775 -15.41 -17.84 -5.65
CA GLY A 775 -16.57 -17.22 -4.99
C GLY A 775 -17.88 -17.27 -5.80
N ASP A 776 -17.86 -17.78 -7.04
CA ASP A 776 -19.04 -17.86 -7.90
C ASP A 776 -20.03 -18.97 -7.48
N LYS A 777 -21.32 -18.62 -7.38
CA LYS A 777 -22.37 -19.50 -6.86
C LYS A 777 -23.49 -19.82 -7.87
N CYS A 778 -23.30 -19.60 -9.17
CA CYS A 778 -24.23 -20.02 -10.22
C CYS A 778 -24.51 -21.53 -10.18
N GLN A 779 -25.72 -21.93 -10.58
CA GLN A 779 -26.18 -23.32 -10.61
C GLN A 779 -27.00 -23.64 -11.86
N GLY A 780 -26.76 -24.80 -12.47
CA GLY A 780 -27.38 -25.15 -13.75
C GLY A 780 -26.91 -24.21 -14.88
N GLY A 781 -27.68 -24.12 -15.96
CA GLY A 781 -27.28 -23.33 -17.14
C GLY A 781 -26.14 -24.00 -17.92
N MET A 782 -25.18 -23.21 -18.38
CA MET A 782 -24.08 -23.66 -19.21
C MET A 782 -22.91 -24.22 -18.38
N ASN A 783 -22.45 -25.42 -18.73
CA ASN A 783 -21.22 -26.02 -18.22
C ASN A 783 -20.33 -26.38 -19.42
N PRO A 784 -19.12 -25.79 -19.58
CA PRO A 784 -18.28 -26.01 -20.75
C PRO A 784 -17.64 -27.42 -20.76
N ALA A 785 -18.39 -28.38 -21.31
CA ALA A 785 -17.92 -29.74 -21.52
C ALA A 785 -16.90 -29.81 -22.67
N ARG A 786 -15.63 -29.97 -22.32
CA ARG A 786 -14.50 -30.29 -23.21
C ARG A 786 -13.71 -31.45 -22.63
N GLU A 787 -13.02 -32.21 -23.49
CA GLU A 787 -12.08 -33.24 -23.05
C GLU A 787 -10.93 -32.61 -22.25
N VAL A 788 -10.54 -33.26 -21.14
CA VAL A 788 -9.42 -32.81 -20.31
C VAL A 788 -8.11 -33.10 -21.04
N LYS A 789 -7.41 -32.06 -21.48
CA LYS A 789 -6.12 -32.14 -22.15
C LYS A 789 -4.97 -32.01 -21.15
N ASP A 790 -3.96 -32.84 -21.33
CA ASP A 790 -2.65 -32.71 -20.67
C ASP A 790 -1.76 -31.79 -21.51
N LEU A 791 -1.57 -30.56 -21.05
CA LEU A 791 -0.75 -29.55 -21.72
C LEU A 791 0.76 -29.76 -21.51
N LYS A 792 1.19 -30.60 -20.56
CA LYS A 792 2.61 -30.91 -20.35
C LYS A 792 3.21 -31.55 -21.59
N LYS A 793 2.44 -32.39 -22.29
CA LYS A 793 2.82 -32.98 -23.59
C LYS A 793 3.02 -31.93 -24.70
N LYS A 794 2.31 -30.80 -24.62
CA LYS A 794 2.38 -29.71 -25.61
C LYS A 794 3.60 -28.80 -25.42
N CYS A 795 3.97 -28.45 -24.19
CA CYS A 795 5.24 -27.74 -23.99
C CYS A 795 6.44 -28.67 -24.21
N THR A 796 6.37 -29.93 -23.78
CA THR A 796 7.49 -30.87 -23.94
C THR A 796 7.69 -31.42 -25.36
N SER A 797 6.70 -31.36 -26.26
CA SER A 797 6.85 -31.85 -27.65
C SER A 797 7.94 -31.13 -28.45
N ASN A 798 8.24 -29.89 -28.09
CA ASN A 798 9.27 -29.07 -28.73
C ASN A 798 10.68 -29.37 -28.20
N PHE A 799 10.80 -30.11 -27.10
CA PHE A 799 12.07 -30.53 -26.52
C PHE A 799 12.45 -31.94 -26.96
N LEU A 800 13.71 -32.14 -27.34
CA LEU A 800 14.22 -33.45 -27.74
C LEU A 800 14.33 -34.39 -26.53
N ASN A 801 13.29 -35.21 -26.32
CA ASN A 801 13.27 -36.25 -25.30
C ASN A 801 14.53 -37.14 -25.36
N PRO A 802 15.38 -37.17 -24.31
CA PRO A 802 16.72 -37.79 -24.37
C PRO A 802 16.67 -39.30 -24.58
N THR A 803 15.54 -39.95 -24.28
CA THR A 803 15.30 -41.38 -24.54
C THR A 803 15.42 -41.76 -26.02
N LYS A 804 15.26 -40.83 -26.97
CA LYS A 804 15.49 -41.09 -28.40
C LYS A 804 16.95 -41.14 -28.84
N GLN A 805 17.92 -40.75 -28.00
CA GLN A 805 19.35 -40.96 -28.29
C GLN A 805 19.86 -42.35 -27.87
N ASN A 806 19.11 -43.08 -27.04
CA ASN A 806 19.48 -44.44 -26.58
C ASN A 806 18.90 -45.58 -27.43
N SER A 807 18.37 -45.29 -28.63
CA SER A 807 18.30 -46.32 -29.67
C SER A 807 19.73 -46.69 -30.06
N LYS A 808 20.22 -47.86 -29.63
CA LYS A 808 21.56 -48.36 -30.00
C LYS A 808 21.70 -48.36 -31.52
N SER A 809 22.45 -47.39 -32.04
CA SER A 809 22.98 -47.47 -33.39
C SER A 809 23.94 -48.65 -33.41
N ASN A 810 23.48 -49.78 -33.98
CA ASN A 810 24.35 -50.91 -34.25
C ASN A 810 25.37 -50.44 -35.29
N SER A 811 26.52 -49.99 -34.83
CA SER A 811 27.62 -49.48 -35.66
C SER A 811 28.36 -50.56 -36.43
N VAL A 812 28.01 -51.83 -36.21
CA VAL A 812 28.55 -53.03 -36.87
C VAL A 812 28.65 -52.93 -38.41
N PRO A 813 27.62 -52.53 -39.18
CA PRO A 813 27.74 -52.45 -40.64
C PRO A 813 28.61 -51.27 -41.10
N ILE A 814 28.68 -50.19 -40.32
CA ILE A 814 29.56 -49.03 -40.61
C ILE A 814 31.01 -49.42 -40.35
N ILE A 815 31.28 -50.09 -39.23
CA ILE A 815 32.61 -50.63 -38.91
C ILE A 815 33.04 -51.67 -39.95
N LEU A 816 32.15 -52.60 -40.34
CA LEU A 816 32.43 -53.58 -41.40
C LEU A 816 32.67 -52.91 -42.77
N ALA A 817 31.95 -51.84 -43.11
CA ALA A 817 32.20 -51.07 -44.34
C ALA A 817 33.56 -50.37 -44.30
N ILE A 818 33.96 -49.77 -43.17
CA ILE A 818 35.26 -49.12 -43.00
C ILE A 818 36.40 -50.16 -43.02
N VAL A 819 36.24 -51.29 -42.32
CA VAL A 819 37.22 -52.40 -42.34
C VAL A 819 37.34 -53.00 -43.75
N GLY A 820 36.22 -53.17 -44.47
CA GLY A 820 36.22 -53.59 -45.86
C GLY A 820 36.95 -52.62 -46.78
N LEU A 821 36.70 -51.32 -46.63
CA LEU A 821 37.39 -50.27 -47.38
C LEU A 821 38.90 -50.25 -47.09
N MET A 822 39.28 -50.39 -45.82
CA MET A 822 40.70 -50.47 -45.40
C MET A 822 41.39 -51.74 -45.91
N LEU A 823 40.71 -52.87 -45.95
CA LEU A 823 41.25 -54.10 -46.56
C LEU A 823 41.43 -53.92 -48.08
N VAL A 824 40.50 -53.27 -48.76
CA VAL A 824 40.62 -52.96 -50.20
C VAL A 824 41.77 -51.99 -50.47
N THR A 825 41.96 -50.94 -49.68
CA THR A 825 43.10 -50.01 -49.86
C THR A 825 44.44 -50.64 -49.51
N VAL A 826 44.51 -51.52 -48.50
CA VAL A 826 45.72 -52.30 -48.19
C VAL A 826 46.06 -53.28 -49.33
N VAL A 827 45.07 -54.01 -49.87
CA VAL A 827 45.29 -54.91 -51.02
C VAL A 827 45.71 -54.12 -52.27
N ALA A 828 45.09 -52.97 -52.54
CA ALA A 828 45.49 -52.08 -53.63
C ALA A 828 46.93 -51.55 -53.44
N GLY A 829 47.29 -51.14 -52.22
CA GLY A 829 48.64 -50.71 -51.87
C GLY A 829 49.69 -51.81 -52.08
N VAL A 830 49.42 -53.03 -51.60
CA VAL A 830 50.30 -54.20 -51.81
C VAL A 830 50.44 -54.52 -53.30
N LEU A 831 49.37 -54.43 -54.10
CA LEU A 831 49.42 -54.63 -55.55
C LEU A 831 50.22 -53.54 -56.28
N ILE A 832 50.12 -52.28 -55.85
CA ILE A 832 50.90 -51.16 -56.41
C ILE A 832 52.38 -51.30 -56.05
N VAL A 833 52.72 -51.58 -54.79
CA VAL A 833 54.10 -51.83 -54.34
C VAL A 833 54.70 -53.02 -55.11
N LYS A 834 53.97 -54.13 -55.22
CA LYS A 834 54.39 -55.31 -56.00
C LYS A 834 54.58 -55.02 -57.49
N LYS A 835 53.87 -54.04 -58.05
CA LYS A 835 53.96 -53.64 -59.47
C LYS A 835 55.10 -52.65 -59.75
N TYR A 836 55.50 -51.82 -58.78
CA TYR A 836 56.47 -50.74 -58.98
C TYR A 836 57.84 -50.93 -58.29
N VAL A 837 57.98 -51.81 -57.30
CA VAL A 837 59.25 -51.99 -56.56
C VAL A 837 60.13 -53.13 -57.13
N CYS A 838 59.60 -54.01 -57.99
CA CYS A 838 60.34 -55.15 -58.55
C CYS A 838 60.63 -55.07 -60.06
N GLY A 839 60.54 -53.88 -60.68
CA GLY A 839 60.72 -53.69 -62.13
C GLY A 839 61.33 -52.34 -62.50
N GLY A 840 62.58 -52.10 -62.10
CA GLY A 840 63.19 -50.76 -62.20
C GLY A 840 63.78 -50.41 -63.58
N ARG A 841 63.78 -49.10 -63.90
CA ARG A 841 64.78 -48.41 -64.73
C ARG A 841 64.82 -46.91 -64.42
N PHE A 842 66.00 -46.31 -64.57
CA PHE A 842 66.32 -44.90 -64.27
C PHE A 842 66.13 -43.98 -65.48
N LEU A 843 65.82 -42.70 -65.24
CA LEU A 843 66.16 -41.45 -65.99
C LEU A 843 65.53 -40.26 -65.20
N VAL A 844 66.14 -39.10 -64.84
CA VAL A 844 67.32 -38.31 -65.27
C VAL A 844 67.06 -37.56 -66.59
N HIS A 845 67.08 -36.21 -66.72
CA HIS A 845 67.44 -35.07 -65.83
C HIS A 845 66.67 -33.78 -66.33
N ARG A 846 66.91 -32.48 -66.04
CA ARG A 846 68.00 -31.74 -65.33
C ARG A 846 67.51 -30.55 -64.46
N TYR A 847 67.71 -29.29 -64.89
CA TYR A 847 67.48 -28.00 -64.19
C TYR A 847 67.30 -26.86 -65.21
N SER A 848 66.64 -25.76 -64.81
CA SER A 848 66.92 -24.38 -65.27
C SER A 848 66.45 -23.36 -64.22
N VAL A 849 66.94 -22.11 -64.27
CA VAL A 849 66.78 -21.03 -63.26
C VAL A 849 66.73 -19.66 -63.96
N LEU A 850 66.35 -18.58 -63.24
CA LEU A 850 66.48 -17.13 -63.56
C LEU A 850 65.31 -16.48 -64.36
N GLN A 851 64.98 -15.17 -64.27
CA GLN A 851 65.14 -14.14 -63.20
C GLN A 851 64.39 -12.81 -63.55
N GLN A 852 63.78 -12.13 -62.55
CA GLN A 852 63.47 -10.67 -62.39
C GLN A 852 62.51 -9.83 -63.31
N HIS A 853 61.72 -8.96 -62.64
CA HIS A 853 61.36 -7.53 -62.91
C HIS A 853 60.60 -7.11 -64.21
N ALA A 854 59.82 -6.01 -64.28
CA ALA A 854 59.31 -5.02 -63.29
C ALA A 854 58.10 -4.20 -63.86
N GLU A 855 57.41 -3.42 -62.99
CA GLU A 855 56.75 -2.10 -63.23
C GLU A 855 55.60 -1.96 -64.28
N ALA A 856 54.63 -1.01 -64.21
CA ALA A 856 54.22 0.00 -63.21
C ALA A 856 52.75 0.50 -63.46
N ASP A 857 52.24 1.37 -62.58
CA ASP A 857 51.08 2.31 -62.70
C ASP A 857 49.64 1.76 -62.87
N GLY A 858 48.57 2.41 -62.38
CA GLY A 858 48.51 3.58 -61.47
C GLY A 858 47.12 4.25 -61.35
N VAL A 859 46.97 5.16 -60.36
CA VAL A 859 45.98 6.27 -60.23
C VAL A 859 44.53 6.01 -59.72
N GLU A 860 44.33 6.41 -58.45
CA GLU A 860 43.23 7.18 -57.81
C GLU A 860 41.71 6.85 -57.95
N ALA A 861 41.05 6.76 -56.78
CA ALA A 861 39.85 7.56 -56.47
C ALA A 861 39.68 7.76 -54.93
N LEU A 862 39.41 9.00 -54.51
CA LEU A 862 39.01 9.48 -53.17
C LEU A 862 37.59 10.11 -53.33
N ASP A 863 36.75 10.39 -52.33
CA ASP A 863 36.84 10.34 -50.85
C ASP A 863 35.42 10.29 -50.21
N SER A 864 35.36 10.21 -48.86
CA SER A 864 34.35 10.83 -47.97
C SER A 864 32.92 10.23 -47.88
N THR A 865 32.23 10.22 -46.71
CA THR A 865 32.63 10.47 -45.31
C THR A 865 31.60 9.87 -44.32
N SER A 866 32.06 9.30 -43.18
CA SER A 866 31.52 9.62 -41.83
C SER A 866 32.21 8.82 -40.70
N HIS A 867 33.06 9.50 -39.92
CA HIS A 867 33.47 9.13 -38.56
C HIS A 867 33.46 10.41 -37.71
N ALA A 868 33.07 10.39 -36.44
CA ALA A 868 33.88 10.13 -35.24
C ALA A 868 32.98 10.41 -34.00
N LYS A 869 33.22 10.07 -32.72
CA LYS A 869 34.27 9.43 -31.89
C LYS A 869 33.57 9.06 -30.54
N SER A 870 34.09 8.39 -29.50
CA SER A 870 35.41 7.83 -29.12
C SER A 870 35.24 6.91 -27.87
N GLY A 871 36.10 5.91 -27.68
CA GLY A 871 36.23 5.11 -26.44
C GLY A 871 37.29 4.00 -26.60
N TYR A 872 38.06 3.66 -25.57
CA TYR A 872 39.31 2.88 -25.67
C TYR A 872 39.39 1.68 -24.70
N HIS A 873 39.99 0.56 -25.16
CA HIS A 873 40.66 -0.53 -24.41
C HIS A 873 39.85 -1.38 -23.38
N ASP A 874 40.14 -2.67 -23.11
CA ASP A 874 41.14 -3.58 -23.72
C ASP A 874 40.75 -5.08 -23.66
N ASP A 875 41.68 -5.94 -24.12
CA ASP A 875 41.89 -7.36 -23.79
C ASP A 875 40.93 -8.46 -24.29
N SER A 876 41.42 -9.30 -25.22
CA SER A 876 41.37 -10.79 -25.17
C SER A 876 41.95 -11.46 -26.44
N ASP A 877 43.28 -11.58 -26.57
CA ASP A 877 43.92 -12.24 -27.75
C ASP A 877 45.01 -13.27 -27.38
N GLU A 878 44.77 -14.08 -26.34
CA GLU A 878 45.78 -15.05 -25.83
C GLU A 878 45.40 -16.54 -25.99
N VAL A 879 44.13 -16.86 -26.23
CA VAL A 879 43.65 -18.26 -26.32
C VAL A 879 44.13 -18.98 -27.60
N ARG A 880 44.45 -18.24 -28.68
CA ARG A 880 44.62 -18.84 -30.02
C ARG A 880 46.01 -19.41 -30.32
N ARG A 881 47.05 -19.12 -29.53
CA ARG A 881 48.39 -19.70 -29.72
C ARG A 881 48.58 -21.05 -29.05
N PHE A 882 47.94 -21.28 -27.90
CA PHE A 882 48.17 -22.47 -27.07
C PHE A 882 47.80 -23.79 -27.80
N LEU A 883 46.73 -23.78 -28.60
CA LEU A 883 46.24 -24.96 -29.33
C LEU A 883 47.18 -25.46 -30.43
N LEU A 884 47.97 -24.58 -31.06
CA LEU A 884 48.87 -24.96 -32.16
C LEU A 884 50.17 -25.62 -31.65
N GLU A 885 50.62 -25.25 -30.45
CA GLU A 885 51.87 -25.77 -29.89
C GLU A 885 51.68 -27.18 -29.28
N GLU A 886 50.54 -27.46 -28.64
CA GLU A 886 50.21 -28.80 -28.16
C GLU A 886 49.99 -29.81 -29.30
N LEU A 887 49.35 -29.42 -30.41
CA LEU A 887 49.20 -30.29 -31.59
C LEU A 887 50.57 -30.73 -32.16
N SER A 888 51.58 -29.85 -32.12
CA SER A 888 52.95 -30.14 -32.54
C SER A 888 53.64 -31.18 -31.63
N LYS A 889 53.43 -31.09 -30.31
CA LYS A 889 53.92 -32.06 -29.33
C LYS A 889 53.22 -33.42 -29.49
N PHE A 890 51.90 -33.41 -29.68
CA PHE A 890 51.10 -34.62 -29.83
C PHE A 890 51.54 -35.47 -31.02
N PHE A 891 51.74 -34.84 -32.20
CA PHE A 891 52.24 -35.55 -33.39
C PHE A 891 53.65 -36.14 -33.20
N LYS A 892 54.57 -35.44 -32.54
CA LYS A 892 55.90 -35.98 -32.23
C LYS A 892 55.86 -37.17 -31.27
N SER A 893 55.01 -37.09 -30.23
CA SER A 893 54.83 -38.18 -29.27
C SER A 893 54.25 -39.44 -29.94
N PHE A 894 53.24 -39.26 -30.80
CA PHE A 894 52.62 -40.36 -31.56
C PHE A 894 53.63 -41.04 -32.52
N TYR A 895 54.49 -40.26 -33.18
CA TYR A 895 55.54 -40.79 -34.07
C TYR A 895 56.58 -41.61 -33.29
N PHE A 896 56.96 -41.18 -32.09
CA PHE A 896 57.93 -41.89 -31.25
C PHE A 896 57.35 -43.21 -30.68
N LEU A 897 56.06 -43.21 -30.31
CA LEU A 897 55.35 -44.38 -29.80
C LEU A 897 55.20 -45.47 -30.89
N ILE A 898 55.00 -45.08 -32.15
CA ILE A 898 54.94 -46.00 -33.30
C ILE A 898 56.29 -46.69 -33.56
N CYS A 899 57.42 -45.98 -33.39
CA CYS A 899 58.75 -46.61 -33.50
C CYS A 899 58.99 -47.64 -32.39
N LEU A 900 58.66 -47.31 -31.13
CA LEU A 900 58.82 -48.22 -29.99
C LEU A 900 58.02 -49.52 -30.14
N PHE A 901 56.83 -49.46 -30.74
CA PHE A 901 55.97 -50.62 -31.00
C PHE A 901 56.51 -51.59 -32.08
N PHE A 902 57.57 -51.22 -32.81
CA PHE A 902 58.17 -52.05 -33.87
C PHE A 902 59.49 -52.74 -33.49
N GLU A 903 60.11 -52.38 -32.35
CA GLU A 903 61.36 -53.03 -31.88
C GLU A 903 61.16 -54.08 -30.77
N THR A 904 59.97 -54.21 -30.17
CA THR A 904 59.73 -55.12 -29.03
C THR A 904 58.62 -56.13 -29.29
N GLY A 905 58.99 -57.25 -29.93
CA GLY A 905 58.05 -58.35 -30.17
C GLY A 905 58.68 -59.67 -30.63
N PHE A 906 59.43 -60.35 -29.76
CA PHE A 906 59.59 -61.82 -29.76
C PHE A 906 60.35 -62.33 -28.53
N VAL A 907 59.61 -62.86 -27.54
CA VAL A 907 59.86 -64.02 -26.65
C VAL A 907 58.76 -64.04 -25.59
#